data_AF-A0A8T0G8X9-F1
#
_entry.id   AF-A0A8T0G8X9-F1
#
_cell.length_a   1.000
_cell.length_b   1.000
_cell.length_c   1.000
_cell.angle_alpha   90.00
_cell.angle_beta   90.00
_cell.angle_gamma   90.00
#
_symmetry.space_group_name_H-M   'P 1'
#
loop_
_entity.id
_entity.type
_entity.pdbx_description
1 polymer ?
#
loop_
_entity_poly.entity_id
_entity_poly.type
_entity_poly.pdbx_seq_one_letter_code
_entity_poly.pdbx_strand_id
1 'polypeptide(L)'
;MKLSRLFKSLVTVHGNGPEEYLKLTKSCMERVQRLSSQSGFISLKFNSGQCKYLADKLKLAVKSADSFLVLLSKRYFWFPSPEDKASCLKIFKLLYASAKEVENFIQSQCSKDAWIQAAMSSTNVSEYVLSIGFNLELWTLVFSKSEKLRARRSFTLTKVDAVFKAEAKIVKERALRDRDLLLRNVNSVLQTKKATSIEYQLAGLLRERLEANRLIPAGDLPGSSHSDLSSETVFNSEEQMKQLGETVFRSLKVKDQLGKGAAATVNRAYWMGGEAAIKTFIGPDNNDFKKEVAILRKLSHPNIISLLCSTADERSCSIVVELMDGDLRSLMHKRLSEGLGNQESPFDIMEGVDIMLQVGGGMQYLHDMKIVHRDLKSMNILVRCVGAQEIEYVVAKVADFGLSKTKERSMTYSNQTLNLGTTRWMAPEMIQSFNAENEVEMSESKATVMNYPFKSDIYSFGMLCFEILTGHVPFSDVSPGSVRKVVVSGGRPPLPSQCPPLLKSLIERCWNQDPSKRPSFGEICAELRHLKCELLMPSALGEVSLSVNIPERPSASNSSTPIGFKRRGYRVQWLVALDFGTTYSGFAYYANVSTGGQMCVNNDYPYYYGEWTPRGSSSGRGVVENPYCKTLTASFYARGLSRGQHKRPSWGYHAQHDYLANVEGLYLTTLKSKSSLLSRLNDLPSWAARESLTVDSVITDYLKYIGELALSAIETARKSEPASFDRDSVLWCVSVPSIWDENAKQQMREYMVNAGLVSGEGGPESVMLVQETEAASFHCHQLLVSDHQSLRTLPTLLVRDKVLVVDIGGRTVDVVVQEVIRSGNNFKVQELTAPSVGRCGGTSVDASFMKFLSRRIGCLDEFLREEDRYRWRLLMEWEDIKCGFGHQMMSSTDTMNITLHNILLPEKWEEYEMERGYPRRESYSKIELTQQDLKSIFDPVVDKILGLIETQLSQVQSVKVMFVVGGFAGSPYVMERIRARFCHEVDHIFSPPNPGSAIMQGAIALALTPDAIAQAVTPDAIVPRILMKTYGITMFLPFEHGVDPSHLLEVKGGKQFCRNRFVPIFVKECRIEGKQVARLGPFDVPHTCGQTQIPLELYSSSEQEPRYTFQDSVTREGHFVINLLEDSNFVSLIDENEVGVTVTFKLYLCRSKVELRAVATVKQYYDEVPHSMELPQVFTLSTCIANIF
;
A
#
# COMPACT_ATOMS: atom_id res chain seq x y z
N MET A 1 -18.96 -7.32 48.94
CA MET A 1 -18.50 -8.65 49.42
C MET A 1 -19.45 -9.82 49.12
N LYS A 2 -20.79 -9.69 49.26
CA LYS A 2 -21.74 -10.78 48.91
C LYS A 2 -21.81 -11.13 47.41
N LEU A 3 -21.64 -10.16 46.51
CA LEU A 3 -21.55 -10.38 45.05
C LEU A 3 -20.28 -11.14 44.59
N SER A 4 -19.17 -11.02 45.33
CA SER A 4 -17.92 -11.75 45.06
C SER A 4 -18.03 -13.25 45.38
N ARG A 5 -18.91 -13.63 46.31
CA ARG A 5 -19.15 -15.05 46.63
C ARG A 5 -20.10 -15.72 45.64
N LEU A 6 -21.10 -15.01 45.11
CA LEU A 6 -21.94 -15.52 44.00
C LEU A 6 -21.15 -15.71 42.70
N PHE A 7 -20.13 -14.87 42.45
CA PHE A 7 -19.28 -15.01 41.27
C PHE A 7 -18.34 -16.23 41.34
N LYS A 8 -17.89 -16.61 42.55
CA LYS A 8 -17.11 -17.84 42.74
C LYS A 8 -17.94 -19.12 42.56
N SER A 9 -19.26 -19.08 42.75
CA SER A 9 -20.12 -20.26 42.58
C SER A 9 -20.64 -20.45 41.15
N LEU A 10 -20.60 -19.43 40.30
CA LEU A 10 -21.00 -19.51 38.88
C LEU A 10 -19.86 -19.95 37.95
N VAL A 11 -18.60 -19.92 38.41
CA VAL A 11 -17.42 -20.42 37.66
C VAL A 11 -17.12 -21.90 37.99
N THR A 12 -17.82 -22.50 38.97
CA THR A 12 -17.61 -23.88 39.42
C THR A 12 -18.38 -24.97 38.66
N VAL A 13 -18.89 -24.69 37.46
CA VAL A 13 -19.47 -25.74 36.60
C VAL A 13 -18.72 -25.74 35.27
N HIS A 14 -17.58 -26.45 35.28
CA HIS A 14 -16.69 -26.80 34.16
C HIS A 14 -15.94 -25.65 33.45
N GLY A 15 -14.72 -25.35 33.93
CA GLY A 15 -13.65 -24.79 33.10
C GLY A 15 -12.82 -23.68 33.77
N ASN A 16 -11.50 -23.79 33.64
CA ASN A 16 -10.53 -22.77 34.04
C ASN A 16 -10.76 -21.45 33.27
N GLY A 17 -10.70 -20.28 33.95
CA GLY A 17 -10.87 -18.96 33.32
C GLY A 17 -9.59 -18.41 32.66
N PRO A 18 -9.65 -17.26 31.92
CA PRO A 18 -8.48 -16.65 31.28
C PRO A 18 -7.30 -16.36 32.24
N GLU A 19 -7.61 -16.02 33.49
CA GLU A 19 -6.64 -15.75 34.55
C GLU A 19 -5.82 -16.99 34.92
N GLU A 20 -6.46 -18.16 34.90
CA GLU A 20 -5.82 -19.42 35.24
C GLU A 20 -4.90 -19.89 34.10
N TYR A 21 -5.35 -19.79 32.85
CA TYR A 21 -4.50 -20.06 31.69
C TYR A 21 -3.30 -19.12 31.62
N LEU A 22 -3.47 -17.82 31.95
CA LEU A 22 -2.33 -16.91 32.06
C LEU A 22 -1.37 -17.32 33.19
N LYS A 23 -1.88 -17.78 34.34
CA LYS A 23 -1.05 -18.27 35.45
C LYS A 23 -0.24 -19.51 35.02
N LEU A 24 -0.86 -20.45 34.33
CA LEU A 24 -0.18 -21.63 33.78
C LEU A 24 0.89 -21.21 32.75
N THR A 25 0.58 -20.25 31.90
CA THR A 25 1.51 -19.68 30.91
C THR A 25 2.72 -19.02 31.58
N LYS A 26 2.50 -18.22 32.63
CA LYS A 26 3.57 -17.61 33.44
C LYS A 26 4.46 -18.68 34.09
N SER A 27 3.87 -19.76 34.60
CA SER A 27 4.62 -20.87 35.17
C SER A 27 5.53 -21.56 34.13
N CYS A 28 5.06 -21.70 32.88
CA CYS A 28 5.89 -22.18 31.77
C CYS A 28 7.05 -21.22 31.48
N MET A 29 6.74 -19.91 31.38
CA MET A 29 7.75 -18.87 31.16
C MET A 29 8.81 -18.86 32.26
N GLU A 30 8.44 -19.02 33.53
CA GLU A 30 9.37 -19.08 34.66
C GLU A 30 10.26 -20.34 34.61
N ARG A 31 9.73 -21.49 34.19
CA ARG A 31 10.55 -22.71 33.97
C ARG A 31 11.54 -22.50 32.82
N VAL A 32 11.08 -21.94 31.71
CA VAL A 32 11.94 -21.56 30.57
C VAL A 32 13.04 -20.57 31.01
N GLN A 33 12.69 -19.56 31.80
CA GLN A 33 13.64 -18.57 32.31
C GLN A 33 14.64 -19.18 33.30
N ARG A 34 14.23 -20.12 34.16
CA ARG A 34 15.16 -20.84 35.04
C ARG A 34 16.17 -21.67 34.25
N LEU A 35 15.74 -22.31 33.17
CA LEU A 35 16.64 -22.98 32.21
C LEU A 35 17.60 -21.96 31.53
N SER A 36 17.21 -20.68 31.50
CA SER A 36 17.96 -19.58 30.87
C SER A 36 18.94 -18.84 31.81
N SER A 37 18.62 -18.69 33.10
CA SER A 37 19.24 -17.71 34.01
C SER A 37 20.36 -18.24 34.94
N GLN A 38 20.66 -19.54 34.93
CA GLN A 38 21.79 -20.12 35.66
C GLN A 38 22.69 -20.87 34.69
N SER A 39 23.74 -20.24 34.13
CA SER A 39 24.78 -20.90 33.31
C SER A 39 24.28 -21.82 32.15
N GLY A 40 22.99 -21.82 31.86
CA GLY A 40 22.27 -22.91 31.20
C GLY A 40 22.33 -22.82 29.69
N PHE A 41 21.96 -21.67 29.12
CA PHE A 41 22.16 -21.42 27.69
C PHE A 41 23.63 -21.29 27.29
N ILE A 42 24.50 -20.89 28.23
CA ILE A 42 25.96 -20.92 28.03
C ILE A 42 26.47 -22.38 28.02
N SER A 43 25.76 -23.31 28.69
CA SER A 43 26.09 -24.74 28.71
C SER A 43 25.44 -25.56 27.58
N LEU A 44 24.43 -25.02 26.88
CA LEU A 44 23.83 -25.68 25.73
C LEU A 44 24.85 -25.86 24.61
N LYS A 45 24.99 -27.10 24.13
CA LYS A 45 25.96 -27.46 23.10
C LYS A 45 25.47 -27.15 21.67
N PHE A 46 24.18 -26.85 21.50
CA PHE A 46 23.56 -26.53 20.21
C PHE A 46 22.23 -25.75 20.41
N ASN A 47 21.78 -25.02 19.37
CA ASN A 47 20.54 -24.24 19.32
C ASN A 47 20.34 -23.19 20.45
N SER A 48 21.41 -22.76 21.11
CA SER A 48 21.33 -21.85 22.26
C SER A 48 20.81 -20.46 21.90
N GLY A 49 21.19 -19.94 20.73
CA GLY A 49 20.69 -18.70 20.18
C GLY A 49 19.20 -18.75 19.83
N GLN A 50 18.73 -19.86 19.27
CA GLN A 50 17.32 -20.12 18.96
C GLN A 50 16.46 -20.31 20.22
N CYS A 51 16.93 -21.07 21.22
CA CYS A 51 16.24 -21.23 22.50
C CYS A 51 16.08 -19.88 23.23
N LYS A 52 17.12 -19.05 23.25
CA LYS A 52 17.06 -17.71 23.84
C LYS A 52 16.04 -16.82 23.13
N TYR A 53 16.00 -16.86 21.80
CA TYR A 53 15.03 -16.10 21.01
C TYR A 53 13.57 -16.45 21.39
N LEU A 54 13.23 -17.73 21.49
CA LEU A 54 11.89 -18.16 21.88
C LEU A 54 11.54 -17.77 23.32
N ALA A 55 12.50 -17.89 24.25
CA ALA A 55 12.32 -17.49 25.64
C ALA A 55 12.00 -15.98 25.77
N ASP A 56 12.72 -15.13 25.03
CA ASP A 56 12.53 -13.68 25.01
C ASP A 56 11.17 -13.30 24.40
N LYS A 57 10.76 -13.95 23.30
CA LYS A 57 9.45 -13.75 22.67
C LYS A 57 8.30 -14.18 23.58
N LEU A 58 8.42 -15.34 24.24
CA LEU A 58 7.41 -15.82 25.19
C LEU A 58 7.22 -14.82 26.34
N LYS A 59 8.32 -14.28 26.87
CA LYS A 59 8.28 -13.24 27.91
C LYS A 59 7.50 -12.01 27.48
N LEU A 60 7.68 -11.56 26.24
CA LEU A 60 6.98 -10.40 25.69
C LEU A 60 5.48 -10.67 25.49
N ALA A 61 5.13 -11.85 24.98
CA ALA A 61 3.74 -12.28 24.80
C ALA A 61 3.00 -12.37 26.14
N VAL A 62 3.62 -12.98 27.16
CA VAL A 62 3.06 -13.07 28.52
C VAL A 62 2.88 -11.70 29.16
N LYS A 63 3.84 -10.78 28.99
CA LYS A 63 3.72 -9.39 29.49
C LYS A 63 2.55 -8.64 28.85
N SER A 64 2.32 -8.87 27.56
CA SER A 64 1.20 -8.27 26.81
C SER A 64 -0.13 -8.87 27.26
N ALA A 65 -0.21 -10.21 27.38
CA ALA A 65 -1.40 -10.91 27.87
C ALA A 65 -1.79 -10.49 29.30
N ASP A 66 -0.81 -10.35 30.19
CA ASP A 66 -1.02 -9.84 31.55
C ASP A 66 -1.58 -8.42 31.55
N SER A 67 -0.98 -7.56 30.73
CA SER A 67 -1.43 -6.19 30.53
C SER A 67 -2.85 -6.09 29.97
N PHE A 68 -3.22 -6.99 29.06
CA PHE A 68 -4.54 -7.09 28.46
C PHE A 68 -5.57 -7.59 29.46
N LEU A 69 -5.24 -8.62 30.25
CA LEU A 69 -6.12 -9.17 31.27
C LEU A 69 -6.44 -8.14 32.37
N VAL A 70 -5.49 -7.29 32.76
CA VAL A 70 -5.71 -6.17 33.68
C VAL A 70 -6.68 -5.12 33.09
N LEU A 71 -6.66 -4.90 31.78
CA LEU A 71 -7.63 -4.02 31.11
C LEU A 71 -9.02 -4.68 31.03
N LEU A 72 -9.05 -5.98 30.72
CA LEU A 72 -10.27 -6.76 30.68
C LEU A 72 -10.94 -6.89 32.05
N SER A 73 -10.21 -7.09 33.14
CA SER A 73 -10.80 -7.22 34.48
C SER A 73 -11.55 -5.97 34.94
N LYS A 74 -11.16 -4.78 34.43
CA LYS A 74 -11.91 -3.53 34.60
C LYS A 74 -13.20 -3.46 33.77
N ARG A 75 -13.30 -4.24 32.70
CA ARG A 75 -14.41 -4.26 31.72
C ARG A 75 -15.18 -5.60 31.69
N TYR A 76 -14.82 -6.58 32.52
CA TYR A 76 -15.28 -7.98 32.44
C TYR A 76 -16.80 -8.15 32.59
N PHE A 77 -17.47 -7.12 33.13
CA PHE A 77 -18.93 -7.03 33.25
C PHE A 77 -19.66 -6.70 31.94
N TRP A 78 -18.95 -6.36 30.86
CA TRP A 78 -19.52 -5.77 29.64
C TRP A 78 -19.48 -6.68 28.39
N PHE A 79 -19.08 -7.95 28.49
CA PHE A 79 -19.19 -8.87 27.34
C PHE A 79 -20.67 -9.07 26.97
N PRO A 80 -21.10 -8.62 25.78
CA PRO A 80 -22.51 -8.62 25.40
C PRO A 80 -23.04 -10.02 25.09
N SER A 81 -22.19 -10.97 24.69
CA SER A 81 -22.59 -12.35 24.39
C SER A 81 -21.74 -13.44 25.10
N PRO A 82 -22.27 -14.66 25.30
CA PRO A 82 -21.50 -15.83 25.72
C PRO A 82 -20.38 -16.22 24.75
N GLU A 83 -20.57 -15.95 23.45
CA GLU A 83 -19.62 -16.26 22.38
C GLU A 83 -18.34 -15.41 22.48
N ASP A 84 -18.47 -14.16 22.90
CA ASP A 84 -17.31 -13.27 23.13
C ASP A 84 -16.46 -13.73 24.31
N LYS A 85 -17.11 -14.26 25.36
CA LYS A 85 -16.43 -14.84 26.52
C LYS A 85 -15.69 -16.11 26.12
N ALA A 86 -16.30 -16.97 25.31
CA ALA A 86 -15.66 -18.19 24.79
C ALA A 86 -14.47 -17.85 23.88
N SER A 87 -14.60 -16.86 23.02
CA SER A 87 -13.53 -16.38 22.14
C SER A 87 -12.35 -15.80 22.92
N CYS A 88 -12.62 -15.01 23.96
CA CYS A 88 -11.60 -14.49 24.87
C CYS A 88 -10.88 -15.62 25.64
N LEU A 89 -11.61 -16.63 26.12
CA LEU A 89 -10.99 -17.79 26.76
C LEU A 89 -10.10 -18.57 25.78
N LYS A 90 -10.55 -18.74 24.53
CA LYS A 90 -9.83 -19.47 23.48
C LYS A 90 -8.44 -18.89 23.21
N ILE A 91 -8.30 -17.56 23.13
CA ILE A 91 -6.99 -16.92 22.86
C ILE A 91 -5.98 -17.14 24.01
N PHE A 92 -6.43 -17.18 25.28
CA PHE A 92 -5.56 -17.48 26.42
C PHE A 92 -5.18 -18.96 26.48
N LYS A 93 -6.10 -19.86 26.10
CA LYS A 93 -5.82 -21.30 25.92
C LYS A 93 -4.71 -21.51 24.87
N LEU A 94 -4.83 -20.87 23.70
CA LEU A 94 -3.85 -20.99 22.62
C LEU A 94 -2.47 -20.39 22.97
N LEU A 95 -2.44 -19.28 23.72
CA LEU A 95 -1.18 -18.74 24.25
C LEU A 95 -0.49 -19.73 25.19
N TYR A 96 -1.26 -20.38 26.08
CA TYR A 96 -0.70 -21.41 26.98
C TYR A 96 -0.12 -22.59 26.21
N ALA A 97 -0.81 -23.06 25.16
CA ALA A 97 -0.30 -24.11 24.28
C ALA A 97 1.03 -23.70 23.62
N SER A 98 1.11 -22.48 23.08
CA SER A 98 2.36 -21.94 22.50
C SER A 98 3.48 -21.86 23.54
N ALA A 99 3.17 -21.50 24.78
CA ALA A 99 4.16 -21.47 25.86
C ALA A 99 4.66 -22.86 26.26
N LYS A 100 3.78 -23.88 26.23
CA LYS A 100 4.15 -25.26 26.49
C LYS A 100 5.02 -25.82 25.37
N GLU A 101 4.74 -25.46 24.14
CA GLU A 101 5.56 -25.82 22.98
C GLU A 101 6.98 -25.27 23.11
N VAL A 102 7.13 -23.99 23.49
CA VAL A 102 8.44 -23.38 23.80
C VAL A 102 9.14 -24.13 24.93
N GLU A 103 8.43 -24.44 26.01
CA GLU A 103 8.99 -25.17 27.15
C GLU A 103 9.51 -26.55 26.73
N ASN A 104 8.70 -27.33 26.04
CA ASN A 104 9.05 -28.68 25.58
C ASN A 104 10.23 -28.64 24.59
N PHE A 105 10.21 -27.69 23.65
CA PHE A 105 11.32 -27.48 22.73
C PHE A 105 12.61 -27.19 23.49
N ILE A 106 12.64 -26.18 24.37
CA ILE A 106 13.85 -25.82 25.11
C ILE A 106 14.32 -26.98 26.00
N GLN A 107 13.40 -27.68 26.68
CA GLN A 107 13.72 -28.84 27.50
C GLN A 107 14.38 -29.96 26.68
N SER A 108 13.91 -30.21 25.45
CA SER A 108 14.49 -31.23 24.56
C SER A 108 15.94 -30.90 24.15
N GLN A 109 16.33 -29.62 24.16
CA GLN A 109 17.69 -29.19 23.83
C GLN A 109 18.66 -29.29 25.04
N CYS A 110 18.13 -29.42 26.27
CA CYS A 110 18.90 -29.30 27.52
C CYS A 110 19.56 -30.60 28.04
N SER A 111 19.67 -31.66 27.24
CA SER A 111 20.29 -32.93 27.69
C SER A 111 21.83 -32.84 27.68
N LYS A 112 22.49 -32.92 28.85
CA LYS A 112 23.97 -32.85 28.94
C LYS A 112 24.67 -34.16 28.56
N ASP A 113 24.13 -35.30 28.97
CA ASP A 113 24.80 -36.61 28.80
C ASP A 113 24.53 -37.26 27.44
N ALA A 114 23.53 -36.78 26.70
CA ALA A 114 23.13 -37.32 25.40
C ALA A 114 23.00 -36.22 24.31
N TRP A 115 23.71 -35.11 24.47
CA TRP A 115 23.54 -33.93 23.63
C TRP A 115 23.80 -34.19 22.13
N ILE A 116 24.74 -35.08 21.79
CA ILE A 116 25.00 -35.47 20.39
C ILE A 116 23.81 -36.26 19.82
N GLN A 117 23.21 -37.15 20.61
CA GLN A 117 22.02 -37.91 20.22
C GLN A 117 20.83 -36.95 19.99
N ALA A 118 20.64 -35.97 20.87
CA ALA A 118 19.60 -34.95 20.72
C ALA A 118 19.86 -34.00 19.52
N ALA A 119 21.13 -33.66 19.24
CA ALA A 119 21.51 -32.84 18.09
C ALA A 119 21.25 -33.57 16.76
N MET A 120 21.40 -34.90 16.71
CA MET A 120 21.08 -35.70 15.53
C MET A 120 19.61 -35.57 15.10
N SER A 121 18.68 -35.30 16.02
CA SER A 121 17.25 -35.10 15.69
C SER A 121 16.85 -33.62 15.64
N SER A 122 17.67 -32.69 16.12
CA SER A 122 17.28 -31.29 16.38
C SER A 122 18.14 -30.25 15.64
N THR A 123 18.95 -30.65 14.67
CA THR A 123 19.85 -29.75 13.92
C THR A 123 19.14 -28.86 12.91
N ASN A 124 17.88 -29.13 12.60
CA ASN A 124 17.13 -28.41 11.59
C ASN A 124 15.75 -27.99 12.11
N VAL A 125 15.80 -27.18 13.15
CA VAL A 125 14.64 -26.69 13.87
C VAL A 125 14.33 -25.24 13.53
N SER A 126 15.04 -24.62 12.58
CA SER A 126 14.87 -23.20 12.24
C SER A 126 13.45 -22.85 11.80
N GLU A 127 12.86 -23.62 10.88
CA GLU A 127 11.48 -23.39 10.44
C GLU A 127 10.47 -23.64 11.59
N TYR A 128 10.81 -24.55 12.52
CA TYR A 128 9.99 -24.82 13.70
C TYR A 128 10.03 -23.63 14.67
N VAL A 129 11.23 -23.13 14.94
CA VAL A 129 11.49 -21.95 15.76
C VAL A 129 10.85 -20.72 15.13
N LEU A 130 10.85 -20.60 13.80
CA LEU A 130 10.15 -19.53 13.08
C LEU A 130 8.64 -19.62 13.28
N SER A 131 8.05 -20.80 13.14
CA SER A 131 6.61 -20.99 13.38
C SER A 131 6.20 -20.59 14.80
N ILE A 132 6.92 -21.10 15.82
CA ILE A 132 6.66 -20.75 17.23
C ILE A 132 6.89 -19.26 17.48
N GLY A 133 7.99 -18.71 16.98
CA GLY A 133 8.35 -17.30 17.14
C GLY A 133 7.32 -16.36 16.52
N PHE A 134 6.84 -16.68 15.33
CA PHE A 134 5.78 -15.96 14.65
C PHE A 134 4.46 -16.02 15.43
N ASN A 135 4.06 -17.20 15.94
CA ASN A 135 2.87 -17.33 16.78
C ASN A 135 2.96 -16.46 18.05
N LEU A 136 4.11 -16.44 18.73
CA LEU A 136 4.34 -15.59 19.91
C LEU A 136 4.31 -14.09 19.58
N GLU A 137 4.78 -13.70 18.40
CA GLU A 137 4.66 -12.33 17.91
C GLU A 137 3.19 -11.97 17.67
N LEU A 138 2.43 -12.84 17.02
CA LEU A 138 0.98 -12.65 16.85
C LEU A 138 0.28 -12.50 18.21
N TRP A 139 0.59 -13.33 19.20
CA TRP A 139 0.02 -13.17 20.55
C TRP A 139 0.37 -11.83 21.18
N THR A 140 1.61 -11.37 21.02
CA THR A 140 2.03 -10.04 21.48
C THR A 140 1.18 -8.94 20.85
N LEU A 141 0.88 -9.06 19.56
CA LEU A 141 0.05 -8.10 18.83
C LEU A 141 -1.42 -8.16 19.25
N VAL A 142 -1.99 -9.37 19.38
CA VAL A 142 -3.37 -9.64 19.85
C VAL A 142 -3.58 -9.02 21.24
N PHE A 143 -2.64 -9.23 22.16
CA PHE A 143 -2.74 -8.76 23.54
C PHE A 143 -2.23 -7.31 23.76
N SER A 144 -1.97 -6.54 22.70
CA SER A 144 -1.41 -5.19 22.85
C SER A 144 -2.39 -4.22 23.54
N LYS A 145 -1.86 -3.35 24.43
CA LYS A 145 -2.65 -2.44 25.29
C LYS A 145 -3.40 -1.32 24.56
N SER A 146 -3.02 -0.98 23.33
CA SER A 146 -3.57 0.17 22.61
C SER A 146 -4.81 -0.23 21.81
N GLU A 147 -5.98 0.29 22.17
CA GLU A 147 -7.21 0.21 21.34
C GLU A 147 -6.97 0.77 19.94
N LYS A 148 -6.14 1.83 19.80
CA LYS A 148 -5.72 2.37 18.49
C LYS A 148 -4.87 1.37 17.67
N LEU A 149 -4.12 0.45 18.29
CA LEU A 149 -3.36 -0.61 17.58
C LEU A 149 -4.21 -1.83 17.24
N ARG A 150 -5.29 -2.10 18.00
CA ARG A 150 -6.27 -3.15 17.69
C ARG A 150 -7.26 -2.73 16.60
N ALA A 151 -7.77 -1.50 16.66
CA ALA A 151 -8.75 -0.98 15.69
C ALA A 151 -8.13 -0.53 14.34
N ARG A 152 -6.84 -0.18 14.29
CA ARG A 152 -6.15 0.27 13.05
C ARG A 152 -5.51 -0.87 12.22
N ARG A 153 -5.68 -2.13 12.61
CA ARG A 153 -4.99 -3.25 11.95
C ARG A 153 -5.98 -4.18 11.26
N SER A 154 -6.43 -3.75 10.09
CA SER A 154 -6.54 -4.70 8.98
C SER A 154 -5.14 -5.28 8.77
N PHE A 155 -4.93 -6.53 9.21
CA PHE A 155 -3.71 -7.27 8.96
C PHE A 155 -3.73 -7.70 7.51
N THR A 156 -3.54 -6.78 6.56
CA THR A 156 -3.44 -7.12 5.14
C THR A 156 -2.40 -8.24 4.94
N LEU A 157 -2.63 -9.14 3.99
CA LEU A 157 -1.71 -10.22 3.59
C LEU A 157 -0.24 -9.77 3.56
N THR A 158 0.04 -8.61 2.97
CA THR A 158 1.39 -8.02 2.83
C THR A 158 2.06 -7.73 4.18
N LYS A 159 1.31 -7.26 5.18
CA LYS A 159 1.83 -6.95 6.52
C LYS A 159 2.16 -8.22 7.29
N VAL A 160 1.27 -9.22 7.23
CA VAL A 160 1.49 -10.53 7.84
C VAL A 160 2.73 -11.19 7.24
N ASP A 161 2.90 -11.06 5.91
CA ASP A 161 4.05 -11.58 5.21
C ASP A 161 5.36 -10.86 5.56
N ALA A 162 5.32 -9.53 5.70
CA ALA A 162 6.48 -8.75 6.15
C ALA A 162 6.95 -9.14 7.56
N VAL A 163 6.02 -9.31 8.50
CA VAL A 163 6.34 -9.77 9.88
C VAL A 163 6.98 -11.14 9.85
N PHE A 164 6.41 -12.09 9.11
CA PHE A 164 6.96 -13.43 8.98
C PHE A 164 8.36 -13.42 8.36
N LYS A 165 8.59 -12.66 7.28
CA LYS A 165 9.91 -12.52 6.64
C LYS A 165 10.96 -11.92 7.58
N ALA A 166 10.57 -10.93 8.40
CA ALA A 166 11.46 -10.35 9.40
C ALA A 166 11.86 -11.38 10.47
N GLU A 167 10.89 -12.14 10.99
CA GLU A 167 11.18 -13.22 11.93
C GLU A 167 12.04 -14.32 11.30
N ALA A 168 11.77 -14.69 10.04
CA ALA A 168 12.54 -15.70 9.30
C ALA A 168 14.01 -15.30 9.19
N LYS A 169 14.29 -14.02 8.92
CA LYS A 169 15.66 -13.48 8.87
C LYS A 169 16.37 -13.65 10.22
N ILE A 170 15.73 -13.26 11.32
CA ILE A 170 16.30 -13.36 12.68
C ILE A 170 16.61 -14.82 13.03
N VAL A 171 15.68 -15.73 12.75
CA VAL A 171 15.83 -17.15 13.05
C VAL A 171 16.94 -17.77 12.21
N LYS A 172 17.05 -17.42 10.92
CA LYS A 172 18.11 -17.89 10.02
C LYS A 172 19.50 -17.44 10.48
N GLU A 173 19.65 -16.17 10.87
CA GLU A 173 20.91 -15.65 11.40
C GLU A 173 21.33 -16.33 12.73
N ARG A 174 20.36 -16.70 13.57
CA ARG A 174 20.63 -17.45 14.81
C ARG A 174 20.99 -18.90 14.52
N ALA A 175 20.27 -19.55 13.60
CA ALA A 175 20.54 -20.91 13.16
C ALA A 175 21.98 -21.08 12.64
N LEU A 176 22.46 -20.13 11.83
CA LEU A 176 23.83 -20.14 11.33
C LEU A 176 24.86 -20.12 12.47
N ARG A 177 24.68 -19.22 13.45
CA ARG A 177 25.56 -19.13 14.62
C ARG A 177 25.51 -20.39 15.49
N ASP A 178 24.32 -20.94 15.71
CA ASP A 178 24.13 -22.17 16.47
C ASP A 178 24.75 -23.37 15.77
N ARG A 179 24.73 -23.41 14.44
CA ARG A 179 25.42 -24.43 13.64
C ARG A 179 26.93 -24.36 13.83
N ASP A 180 27.52 -23.17 13.77
CA ASP A 180 28.97 -22.98 13.96
C ASP A 180 29.41 -23.32 15.39
N LEU A 181 28.57 -23.03 16.39
CA LEU A 181 28.78 -23.48 17.77
C LEU A 181 28.72 -25.01 17.87
N LEU A 182 27.72 -25.63 17.26
CA LEU A 182 27.56 -27.08 17.25
C LEU A 182 28.77 -27.77 16.59
N LEU A 183 29.22 -27.28 15.44
CA LEU A 183 30.38 -27.84 14.73
C LEU A 183 31.65 -27.76 15.59
N ARG A 184 31.88 -26.64 16.28
CA ARG A 184 32.99 -26.49 17.23
C ARG A 184 32.91 -27.49 18.38
N ASN A 185 31.73 -27.68 18.96
CA ASN A 185 31.52 -28.64 20.05
C ASN A 185 31.73 -30.09 19.59
N VAL A 186 31.26 -30.45 18.39
CA VAL A 186 31.47 -31.76 17.78
C VAL A 186 32.95 -32.02 17.53
N ASN A 187 33.68 -31.06 16.97
CA ASN A 187 35.12 -31.17 16.74
C ASN A 187 35.91 -31.32 18.04
N SER A 188 35.51 -30.64 19.12
CA SER A 188 36.11 -30.81 20.44
C SER A 188 35.95 -32.24 20.98
N VAL A 189 34.78 -32.87 20.78
CA VAL A 189 34.57 -34.28 21.15
C VAL A 189 35.47 -35.21 20.34
N LEU A 190 35.58 -34.97 19.03
CA LEU A 190 36.45 -35.75 18.14
C LEU A 190 37.94 -35.61 18.50
N GLN A 191 38.36 -34.52 19.12
CA GLN A 191 39.74 -34.32 19.59
C GLN A 191 40.02 -34.94 20.98
N THR A 192 39.00 -35.05 21.83
CA THR A 192 39.17 -35.38 23.25
C THR A 192 38.76 -36.80 23.64
N LYS A 193 37.89 -37.46 22.85
CA LYS A 193 37.41 -38.82 23.11
C LYS A 193 38.17 -39.85 22.26
N LYS A 194 38.28 -41.09 22.77
CA LYS A 194 38.87 -42.22 22.04
C LYS A 194 37.93 -42.68 20.90
N ALA A 195 38.51 -43.08 19.77
CA ALA A 195 37.76 -43.52 18.58
C ALA A 195 36.81 -44.72 18.81
N THR A 196 37.07 -45.52 19.85
CA THR A 196 36.23 -46.66 20.26
C THR A 196 35.00 -46.27 21.09
N SER A 197 34.87 -45.00 21.48
CA SER A 197 33.71 -44.50 22.22
C SER A 197 32.51 -44.29 21.28
N ILE A 198 31.32 -44.73 21.69
CA ILE A 198 30.05 -44.46 21.00
C ILE A 198 29.86 -42.95 20.78
N GLU A 199 30.27 -42.12 21.73
CA GLU A 199 30.14 -40.65 21.65
C GLU A 199 31.03 -40.06 20.53
N TYR A 200 32.24 -40.58 20.35
CA TYR A 200 33.14 -40.19 19.26
C TYR A 200 32.54 -40.57 17.90
N GLN A 201 31.99 -41.79 17.81
CA GLN A 201 31.40 -42.32 16.58
C GLN A 201 30.17 -41.51 16.15
N LEU A 202 29.28 -41.18 17.10
CA LEU A 202 28.13 -40.32 16.85
C LEU A 202 28.53 -38.89 16.48
N ALA A 203 29.61 -38.35 17.09
CA ALA A 203 30.16 -37.05 16.72
C ALA A 203 30.64 -37.03 15.26
N GLY A 204 31.27 -38.11 14.80
CA GLY A 204 31.71 -38.26 13.41
C GLY A 204 30.54 -38.22 12.42
N LEU A 205 29.48 -39.00 12.69
CA LEU A 205 28.26 -39.01 11.88
C LEU A 205 27.56 -37.64 11.83
N LEU A 206 27.48 -36.96 12.97
CA LEU A 206 26.89 -35.63 13.05
C LEU A 206 27.72 -34.60 12.27
N ARG A 207 29.06 -34.68 12.33
CA ARG A 207 29.95 -33.81 11.56
C ARG A 207 29.75 -33.98 10.06
N GLU A 208 29.76 -35.23 9.58
CA GLU A 208 29.55 -35.54 8.16
C GLU A 208 28.19 -35.00 7.67
N ARG A 209 27.14 -35.16 8.47
CA ARG A 209 25.81 -34.61 8.18
C ARG A 209 25.82 -33.07 8.09
N LEU A 210 26.56 -32.40 8.97
CA LEU A 210 26.70 -30.94 8.95
C LEU A 210 27.56 -30.44 7.76
N GLU A 211 28.54 -31.24 7.33
CA GLU A 211 29.45 -30.95 6.22
C GLU A 211 28.83 -31.23 4.85
N ALA A 212 28.04 -32.31 4.70
CA ALA A 212 27.32 -32.63 3.46
C ALA A 212 26.34 -31.53 3.05
N ASN A 213 25.81 -30.77 4.03
CA ASN A 213 24.97 -29.59 3.81
C ASN A 213 25.75 -28.32 3.39
N ARG A 214 27.08 -28.36 3.22
CA ARG A 214 27.89 -27.24 2.67
C ARG A 214 27.94 -27.19 1.14
N LEU A 215 27.58 -28.26 0.44
CA LEU A 215 27.83 -28.43 -1.01
C LEU A 215 26.67 -27.99 -1.93
N ILE A 216 25.81 -27.06 -1.50
CA ILE A 216 24.88 -26.37 -2.42
C ILE A 216 25.38 -24.92 -2.58
N PRO A 217 25.87 -24.52 -3.77
CA PRO A 217 26.34 -23.15 -3.98
C PRO A 217 25.16 -22.17 -3.93
N ALA A 218 25.29 -21.18 -3.04
CA ALA A 218 24.65 -19.90 -3.22
C ALA A 218 25.19 -19.27 -4.51
N GLY A 219 24.30 -18.82 -5.39
CA GLY A 219 24.66 -17.85 -6.40
C GLY A 219 25.15 -16.57 -5.73
N ASP A 220 26.22 -16.01 -6.30
CA ASP A 220 26.80 -14.69 -6.08
C ASP A 220 27.58 -14.45 -4.78
N LEU A 221 28.91 -14.60 -4.86
CA LEU A 221 29.92 -13.73 -4.25
C LEU A 221 31.28 -13.96 -4.95
N PRO A 222 31.92 -12.91 -5.51
CA PRO A 222 33.24 -13.03 -6.14
C PRO A 222 34.37 -12.80 -5.12
N GLY A 223 35.42 -13.60 -5.23
CA GLY A 223 36.77 -13.25 -4.74
C GLY A 223 37.11 -13.62 -3.31
N SER A 224 37.65 -14.82 -3.11
CA SER A 224 38.88 -14.96 -2.31
C SER A 224 39.69 -16.16 -2.82
N SER A 225 40.96 -15.89 -3.01
CA SER A 225 41.99 -16.73 -3.61
C SER A 225 42.12 -18.10 -2.93
N HIS A 226 42.24 -19.12 -3.78
CA HIS A 226 42.83 -20.41 -3.42
C HIS A 226 44.23 -20.22 -2.84
N SER A 227 44.47 -20.75 -1.64
CA SER A 227 45.76 -21.32 -1.25
C SER A 227 45.60 -22.27 -0.08
N ASP A 228 45.95 -23.53 -0.33
CA ASP A 228 46.53 -24.50 0.60
C ASP A 228 45.84 -24.78 1.94
N LEU A 229 45.14 -25.91 1.97
CA LEU A 229 45.20 -26.84 3.11
C LEU A 229 45.12 -28.27 2.56
N SER A 230 46.27 -28.93 2.67
CA SER A 230 46.55 -30.30 2.29
C SER A 230 45.53 -31.32 2.82
N SER A 231 45.19 -32.23 1.94
CA SER A 231 44.63 -33.55 2.21
C SER A 231 45.40 -34.28 3.32
N GLU A 232 44.80 -34.37 4.52
CA GLU A 232 44.97 -35.52 5.40
C GLU A 232 43.60 -36.15 5.67
N THR A 233 43.44 -37.31 5.05
CA THR A 233 42.36 -38.28 5.16
C THR A 233 42.02 -38.62 6.61
N VAL A 234 40.77 -38.37 7.02
CA VAL A 234 40.18 -39.03 8.21
C VAL A 234 38.78 -39.52 7.82
N PHE A 235 38.67 -40.85 7.68
CA PHE A 235 37.52 -41.71 7.33
C PHE A 235 37.24 -41.93 5.83
N ASN A 236 38.08 -42.74 5.19
CA ASN A 236 37.70 -43.52 4.00
C ASN A 236 37.36 -44.96 4.42
N SER A 237 36.09 -45.37 4.31
CA SER A 237 35.65 -46.68 3.78
C SER A 237 34.15 -46.89 4.05
N GLU A 238 33.37 -47.15 3.00
CA GLU A 238 31.99 -47.67 3.10
C GLU A 238 31.89 -48.91 4.02
N GLU A 239 32.96 -49.70 4.09
CA GLU A 239 33.12 -50.86 4.98
C GLU A 239 33.05 -50.50 6.47
N GLN A 240 33.71 -49.41 6.90
CA GLN A 240 33.68 -48.94 8.29
C GLN A 240 32.31 -48.34 8.65
N MET A 241 31.64 -47.66 7.71
CA MET A 241 30.25 -47.21 7.88
C MET A 241 29.27 -48.39 7.98
N LYS A 242 29.54 -49.51 7.30
CA LYS A 242 28.78 -50.75 7.43
C LYS A 242 28.97 -51.39 8.80
N GLN A 243 30.20 -51.53 9.31
CA GLN A 243 30.48 -52.08 10.65
C GLN A 243 30.01 -51.20 11.81
N LEU A 244 30.13 -49.87 11.65
CA LEU A 244 29.66 -48.88 12.63
C LEU A 244 28.13 -48.80 12.63
N GLY A 245 27.53 -48.83 11.44
CA GLY A 245 26.11 -49.01 11.22
C GLY A 245 25.63 -50.26 11.96
N GLU A 246 26.17 -51.43 11.68
CA GLU A 246 25.77 -52.67 12.36
C GLU A 246 25.83 -52.60 13.90
N THR A 247 26.86 -51.97 14.47
CA THR A 247 27.02 -51.88 15.94
C THR A 247 26.02 -50.90 16.59
N VAL A 248 25.78 -49.74 15.95
CA VAL A 248 24.80 -48.74 16.41
C VAL A 248 23.36 -49.20 16.12
N PHE A 249 23.14 -49.94 15.03
CA PHE A 249 21.87 -50.58 14.68
C PHE A 249 21.52 -51.77 15.59
N ARG A 250 22.49 -52.52 16.14
CA ARG A 250 22.23 -53.56 17.15
C ARG A 250 21.60 -53.02 18.45
N SER A 251 21.67 -51.70 18.70
CA SER A 251 20.95 -51.06 19.80
C SER A 251 19.46 -50.86 19.52
N LEU A 252 19.02 -51.02 18.26
CA LEU A 252 17.62 -50.91 17.85
C LEU A 252 16.82 -52.09 18.40
N LYS A 253 15.80 -51.79 19.19
CA LYS A 253 14.86 -52.78 19.72
C LYS A 253 13.50 -52.60 19.08
N VAL A 254 13.14 -53.49 18.16
CA VAL A 254 11.80 -53.52 17.55
C VAL A 254 10.79 -54.01 18.58
N LYS A 255 9.63 -53.36 18.64
CA LYS A 255 8.51 -53.67 19.54
C LYS A 255 7.30 -54.15 18.72
N ASP A 256 6.16 -53.50 18.92
CA ASP A 256 4.87 -53.79 18.31
C ASP A 256 4.73 -53.21 16.89
N GLN A 257 3.85 -53.83 16.11
CA GLN A 257 3.57 -53.42 14.74
C GLN A 257 2.59 -52.24 14.73
N LEU A 258 2.97 -51.15 14.06
CA LEU A 258 2.15 -49.95 13.90
C LEU A 258 1.27 -50.02 12.64
N GLY A 259 1.78 -50.63 11.57
CA GLY A 259 1.04 -50.76 10.30
C GLY A 259 1.69 -51.76 9.35
N LYS A 260 0.91 -52.28 8.40
CA LYS A 260 1.38 -53.21 7.36
C LYS A 260 0.81 -52.81 6.01
N GLY A 261 1.70 -52.48 5.07
CA GLY A 261 1.37 -52.21 3.67
C GLY A 261 1.67 -53.41 2.77
N ALA A 262 1.50 -53.22 1.47
CA ALA A 262 1.75 -54.26 0.46
C ALA A 262 3.25 -54.60 0.29
N ALA A 263 4.14 -53.64 0.51
CA ALA A 263 5.59 -53.77 0.27
C ALA A 263 6.48 -53.60 1.51
N ALA A 264 5.91 -53.14 2.64
CA ALA A 264 6.66 -52.87 3.86
C ALA A 264 5.78 -53.01 5.12
N THR A 265 6.41 -53.35 6.24
CA THR A 265 5.84 -53.32 7.60
C THR A 265 6.45 -52.19 8.40
N VAL A 266 5.63 -51.49 9.18
CA VAL A 266 6.06 -50.41 10.08
C VAL A 266 5.88 -50.88 11.52
N ASN A 267 6.95 -50.85 12.30
CA ASN A 267 6.94 -51.23 13.71
C ASN A 267 7.42 -50.07 14.58
N ARG A 268 6.95 -50.04 15.84
CA ARG A 268 7.52 -49.21 16.89
C ARG A 268 8.90 -49.77 17.23
N ALA A 269 9.88 -48.91 17.44
CA ALA A 269 11.22 -49.28 17.82
C ALA A 269 11.77 -48.35 18.91
N TYR A 270 12.83 -48.78 19.57
CA TYR A 270 13.62 -47.96 20.48
C TYR A 270 15.05 -47.89 19.94
N TRP A 271 15.55 -46.68 19.68
CA TRP A 271 16.87 -46.43 19.13
C TRP A 271 17.58 -45.33 19.92
N MET A 272 18.80 -45.61 20.38
CA MET A 272 19.66 -44.65 21.11
C MET A 272 18.96 -43.89 22.26
N GLY A 273 18.12 -44.57 23.05
CA GLY A 273 17.44 -43.94 24.18
C GLY A 273 16.10 -43.26 23.86
N GLY A 274 15.68 -43.25 22.59
CA GLY A 274 14.42 -42.64 22.13
C GLY A 274 13.52 -43.61 21.38
N GLU A 275 12.22 -43.30 21.33
CA GLU A 275 11.26 -44.04 20.50
C GLU A 275 11.41 -43.63 19.02
N ALA A 276 11.26 -44.61 18.13
CA ALA A 276 11.39 -44.47 16.69
C ALA A 276 10.34 -45.34 15.97
N ALA A 277 10.14 -45.10 14.69
CA ALA A 277 9.40 -46.00 13.80
C ALA A 277 10.38 -46.63 12.79
N ILE A 278 10.28 -47.94 12.59
CA ILE A 278 11.06 -48.68 11.60
C ILE A 278 10.14 -49.21 10.50
N LYS A 279 10.39 -48.79 9.26
CA LYS A 279 9.75 -49.29 8.04
C LYS A 279 10.68 -50.33 7.40
N THR A 280 10.29 -51.59 7.43
CA THR A 280 11.06 -52.73 6.88
C THR A 280 10.47 -53.19 5.56
N PHE A 281 11.28 -53.20 4.51
CA PHE A 281 10.94 -53.64 3.17
C PHE A 281 11.35 -55.10 2.96
N ILE A 282 10.59 -55.79 2.12
CA ILE A 282 10.89 -57.18 1.77
C ILE A 282 12.07 -57.20 0.77
N GLY A 283 13.11 -57.96 1.10
CA GLY A 283 14.30 -58.17 0.28
C GLY A 283 15.41 -57.12 0.47
N PRO A 284 16.68 -57.49 0.25
CA PRO A 284 17.84 -56.62 0.46
C PRO A 284 18.02 -55.54 -0.63
N ASP A 285 17.47 -55.75 -1.83
CA ASP A 285 17.65 -54.88 -2.99
C ASP A 285 16.32 -54.22 -3.44
N ASN A 286 15.69 -53.49 -2.53
CA ASN A 286 14.41 -52.83 -2.81
C ASN A 286 14.62 -51.41 -3.40
N ASN A 287 14.11 -51.19 -4.62
CA ASN A 287 14.23 -49.90 -5.31
C ASN A 287 13.49 -48.76 -4.61
N ASP A 288 12.37 -49.03 -3.94
CA ASP A 288 11.59 -48.00 -3.24
C ASP A 288 12.30 -47.57 -1.96
N PHE A 289 12.92 -48.52 -1.24
CA PHE A 289 13.86 -48.22 -0.14
C PHE A 289 14.98 -47.28 -0.60
N LYS A 290 15.70 -47.63 -1.68
CA LYS A 290 16.82 -46.82 -2.18
C LYS A 290 16.38 -45.39 -2.56
N LYS A 291 15.23 -45.25 -3.23
CA LYS A 291 14.67 -43.95 -3.61
C LYS A 291 14.28 -43.13 -2.39
N GLU A 292 13.53 -43.71 -1.46
CA GLU A 292 13.04 -43.04 -0.26
C GLU A 292 14.19 -42.58 0.63
N VAL A 293 15.21 -43.42 0.83
CA VAL A 293 16.45 -43.05 1.54
C VAL A 293 17.20 -41.93 0.82
N ALA A 294 17.37 -42.00 -0.50
CA ALA A 294 18.10 -41.00 -1.27
C ALA A 294 17.45 -39.61 -1.20
N ILE A 295 16.11 -39.56 -1.13
CA ILE A 295 15.35 -38.32 -0.94
C ILE A 295 15.47 -37.86 0.52
N LEU A 296 15.08 -38.71 1.47
CA LEU A 296 15.03 -38.36 2.90
C LEU A 296 16.39 -37.90 3.46
N ARG A 297 17.52 -38.44 2.97
CA ARG A 297 18.87 -37.98 3.38
C ARG A 297 19.14 -36.51 3.06
N LYS A 298 18.45 -35.95 2.06
CA LYS A 298 18.58 -34.54 1.63
C LYS A 298 17.59 -33.61 2.31
N LEU A 299 16.59 -34.17 3.00
CA LEU A 299 15.48 -33.41 3.54
C LEU A 299 15.71 -33.09 5.01
N SER A 300 15.43 -31.84 5.34
CA SER A 300 15.42 -31.39 6.72
C SER A 300 14.40 -30.26 6.83
N HIS A 301 13.27 -30.56 7.49
CA HIS A 301 12.21 -29.58 7.75
C HIS A 301 11.27 -30.11 8.87
N PRO A 302 10.73 -29.27 9.75
CA PRO A 302 9.87 -29.72 10.86
C PRO A 302 8.57 -30.39 10.42
N ASN A 303 8.00 -29.98 9.29
CA ASN A 303 6.80 -30.58 8.71
C ASN A 303 7.10 -31.66 7.66
N ILE A 304 8.31 -32.23 7.71
CA ILE A 304 8.73 -33.38 6.92
C ILE A 304 9.22 -34.45 7.90
N ILE A 305 8.86 -35.72 7.65
CA ILE A 305 9.31 -36.82 8.51
C ILE A 305 10.84 -36.96 8.49
N SER A 306 11.45 -37.01 9.67
CA SER A 306 12.93 -37.02 9.79
C SER A 306 13.49 -38.42 9.69
N LEU A 307 14.44 -38.63 8.76
CA LEU A 307 15.28 -39.82 8.72
C LEU A 307 16.29 -39.80 9.87
N LEU A 308 16.24 -40.85 10.68
CA LEU A 308 17.19 -41.07 11.76
C LEU A 308 18.38 -41.91 11.25
N CYS A 309 18.09 -43.03 10.60
CA CYS A 309 19.08 -43.88 9.94
C CYS A 309 18.42 -44.86 8.94
N SER A 310 19.23 -45.52 8.11
CA SER A 310 18.80 -46.58 7.21
C SER A 310 19.79 -47.74 7.21
N THR A 311 19.30 -48.98 7.10
CA THR A 311 20.14 -50.19 7.04
C THR A 311 19.66 -51.15 5.95
N ALA A 312 20.56 -51.98 5.44
CA ALA A 312 20.26 -53.11 4.59
C ALA A 312 21.11 -54.31 5.04
N ASP A 313 20.46 -55.41 5.38
CA ASP A 313 21.09 -56.71 5.63
C ASP A 313 20.77 -57.68 4.49
N GLU A 314 21.24 -58.93 4.56
CA GLU A 314 21.04 -59.94 3.51
C GLU A 314 19.55 -60.32 3.28
N ARG A 315 18.66 -60.01 4.22
CA ARG A 315 17.25 -60.44 4.20
C ARG A 315 16.26 -59.30 3.99
N SER A 316 16.61 -58.09 4.42
CA SER A 316 15.71 -56.94 4.44
C SER A 316 16.46 -55.61 4.43
N CYS A 317 15.78 -54.55 3.97
CA CYS A 317 16.24 -53.17 4.12
C CYS A 317 15.22 -52.37 4.94
N SER A 318 15.72 -51.47 5.79
CA SER A 318 14.91 -50.77 6.79
C SER A 318 15.25 -49.29 6.91
N ILE A 319 14.21 -48.47 7.01
CA ILE A 319 14.29 -47.03 7.26
C ILE A 319 13.83 -46.77 8.70
N VAL A 320 14.64 -46.08 9.48
CA VAL A 320 14.29 -45.65 10.84
C VAL A 320 14.03 -44.15 10.83
N VAL A 321 12.83 -43.76 11.25
CA VAL A 321 12.37 -42.38 11.32
C VAL A 321 11.87 -42.05 12.72
N GLU A 322 11.62 -40.77 12.99
CA GLU A 322 10.94 -40.35 14.22
C GLU A 322 9.55 -41.00 14.37
N LEU A 323 9.16 -41.36 15.59
CA LEU A 323 7.85 -41.96 15.86
C LEU A 323 6.74 -40.91 15.90
N MET A 324 5.65 -41.11 15.15
CA MET A 324 4.45 -40.27 15.18
C MET A 324 3.26 -41.08 15.74
N ASP A 325 2.20 -40.42 16.20
CA ASP A 325 1.07 -41.09 16.88
C ASP A 325 0.17 -41.85 15.88
N GLY A 326 0.15 -41.40 14.64
CA GLY A 326 -0.61 -42.01 13.55
C GLY A 326 -0.64 -41.12 12.32
N ASP A 327 -1.49 -41.44 11.35
CA ASP A 327 -1.78 -40.58 10.21
C ASP A 327 -2.99 -39.66 10.46
N LEU A 328 -3.09 -38.57 9.70
CA LEU A 328 -4.13 -37.56 9.85
C LEU A 328 -5.53 -38.12 9.59
N ARG A 329 -5.68 -39.12 8.71
CA ARG A 329 -6.97 -39.75 8.44
C ARG A 329 -7.48 -40.53 9.64
N SER A 330 -6.60 -41.29 10.28
CA SER A 330 -6.90 -42.00 11.52
C SER A 330 -7.31 -41.03 12.63
N LEU A 331 -6.65 -39.88 12.76
CA LEU A 331 -7.02 -38.84 13.72
C LEU A 331 -8.41 -38.24 13.42
N MET A 332 -8.69 -37.89 12.17
CA MET A 332 -10.00 -37.36 11.77
C MET A 332 -11.14 -38.34 12.10
N HIS A 333 -10.96 -39.62 11.75
CA HIS A 333 -11.94 -40.66 12.08
C HIS A 333 -12.15 -40.81 13.58
N LYS A 334 -11.07 -40.84 14.36
CA LYS A 334 -11.13 -40.91 15.82
C LYS A 334 -11.95 -39.75 16.39
N ARG A 335 -11.63 -38.51 16.03
CA ARG A 335 -12.33 -37.32 16.55
C ARG A 335 -13.79 -37.26 16.16
N LEU A 336 -14.14 -37.63 14.93
CA LEU A 336 -15.53 -37.73 14.50
C LEU A 336 -16.30 -38.81 15.26
N SER A 337 -15.65 -39.91 15.65
CA SER A 337 -16.28 -40.99 16.42
C SER A 337 -16.42 -40.69 17.92
N GLU A 338 -15.52 -39.87 18.48
CA GLU A 338 -15.48 -39.51 19.91
C GLU A 338 -16.29 -38.25 20.25
N GLY A 339 -16.70 -37.45 19.27
CA GLY A 339 -17.49 -36.24 19.46
C GLY A 339 -18.89 -36.50 20.03
N LEU A 340 -19.27 -35.79 21.10
CA LEU A 340 -20.66 -35.75 21.60
C LEU A 340 -21.58 -35.23 20.48
N GLY A 341 -22.59 -36.02 20.13
CA GLY A 341 -23.40 -35.88 18.91
C GLY A 341 -23.80 -34.45 18.56
N ASN A 342 -23.20 -33.94 17.46
CA ASN A 342 -23.57 -32.80 16.59
C ASN A 342 -22.37 -32.14 15.88
N GLN A 343 -21.12 -32.61 16.05
CA GLN A 343 -19.98 -32.06 15.29
C GLN A 343 -19.93 -32.60 13.84
N GLU A 344 -20.09 -31.71 12.87
CA GLU A 344 -19.99 -32.00 11.42
C GLU A 344 -18.54 -32.01 10.88
N SER A 345 -17.53 -31.61 11.69
CA SER A 345 -16.13 -31.48 11.28
C SER A 345 -15.17 -32.09 12.33
N PRO A 346 -14.06 -32.73 11.92
CA PRO A 346 -13.06 -33.29 12.84
C PRO A 346 -12.22 -32.24 13.59
N PHE A 347 -12.15 -31.02 13.06
CA PHE A 347 -11.34 -29.91 13.58
C PHE A 347 -12.15 -28.63 13.63
N ASP A 348 -11.86 -27.77 14.61
CA ASP A 348 -12.29 -26.38 14.52
C ASP A 348 -11.52 -25.65 13.40
N ILE A 349 -12.09 -24.57 12.85
CA ILE A 349 -11.52 -23.91 11.66
C ILE A 349 -10.09 -23.41 11.88
N MET A 350 -9.75 -22.99 13.09
CA MET A 350 -8.41 -22.49 13.43
C MET A 350 -7.40 -23.63 13.46
N GLU A 351 -7.78 -24.76 14.05
CA GLU A 351 -6.96 -25.97 14.07
C GLU A 351 -6.77 -26.52 12.65
N GLY A 352 -7.84 -26.58 11.85
CA GLY A 352 -7.77 -27.00 10.46
C GLY A 352 -6.84 -26.13 9.61
N VAL A 353 -6.93 -24.79 9.74
CA VAL A 353 -6.01 -23.86 9.07
C VAL A 353 -4.56 -24.05 9.51
N ASP A 354 -4.32 -24.34 10.80
CA ASP A 354 -2.96 -24.60 11.29
C ASP A 354 -2.36 -25.88 10.72
N ILE A 355 -3.14 -26.98 10.65
CA ILE A 355 -2.72 -28.23 10.01
C ILE A 355 -2.44 -27.99 8.52
N MET A 356 -3.30 -27.26 7.81
CA MET A 356 -3.09 -26.90 6.40
C MET A 356 -1.80 -26.09 6.21
N LEU A 357 -1.52 -25.14 7.10
CA LEU A 357 -0.31 -24.32 7.05
C LEU A 357 0.96 -25.16 7.28
N GLN A 358 0.92 -26.08 8.25
CA GLN A 358 2.01 -27.02 8.52
C GLN A 358 2.32 -27.91 7.32
N VAL A 359 1.30 -28.52 6.71
CA VAL A 359 1.46 -29.32 5.49
C VAL A 359 1.95 -28.47 4.32
N GLY A 360 1.38 -27.27 4.13
CA GLY A 360 1.80 -26.33 3.10
C GLY A 360 3.27 -25.93 3.22
N GLY A 361 3.76 -25.68 4.44
CA GLY A 361 5.17 -25.35 4.69
C GLY A 361 6.12 -26.50 4.36
N GLY A 362 5.75 -27.74 4.72
CA GLY A 362 6.49 -28.94 4.32
C GLY A 362 6.56 -29.10 2.80
N MET A 363 5.44 -28.89 2.11
CA MET A 363 5.38 -28.99 0.65
C MET A 363 6.10 -27.85 -0.08
N GLN A 364 6.06 -26.63 0.46
CA GLN A 364 6.87 -25.51 -0.01
C GLN A 364 8.36 -25.88 0.00
N TYR A 365 8.83 -26.41 1.13
CA TYR A 365 10.23 -26.84 1.27
C TYR A 365 10.62 -27.93 0.25
N LEU A 366 9.76 -28.92 0.02
CA LEU A 366 10.01 -29.95 -1.01
C LEU A 366 10.13 -29.33 -2.40
N HIS A 367 9.25 -28.41 -2.76
CA HIS A 367 9.24 -27.75 -4.07
C HIS A 367 10.45 -26.84 -4.25
N ASP A 368 10.90 -26.15 -3.20
CA ASP A 368 12.12 -25.36 -3.18
C ASP A 368 13.36 -26.25 -3.43
N MET A 369 13.37 -27.45 -2.84
CA MET A 369 14.36 -28.52 -3.08
C MET A 369 14.18 -29.24 -4.43
N LYS A 370 13.27 -28.77 -5.29
CA LYS A 370 12.97 -29.32 -6.62
C LYS A 370 12.49 -30.79 -6.59
N ILE A 371 11.78 -31.16 -5.52
CA ILE A 371 11.18 -32.49 -5.32
C ILE A 371 9.66 -32.37 -5.45
N VAL A 372 9.06 -33.25 -6.24
CA VAL A 372 7.61 -33.40 -6.39
C VAL A 372 7.17 -34.63 -5.60
N HIS A 373 6.14 -34.49 -4.75
CA HIS A 373 5.68 -35.56 -3.86
C HIS A 373 4.89 -36.64 -4.63
N ARG A 374 3.93 -36.21 -5.45
CA ARG A 374 3.03 -37.01 -6.31
C ARG A 374 1.97 -37.87 -5.63
N ASP A 375 2.04 -38.04 -4.31
CA ASP A 375 1.05 -38.81 -3.53
C ASP A 375 0.60 -38.10 -2.25
N LEU A 376 0.24 -36.82 -2.35
CA LEU A 376 -0.18 -36.03 -1.19
C LEU A 376 -1.65 -36.33 -0.82
N LYS A 377 -1.87 -36.88 0.37
CA LYS A 377 -3.19 -37.27 0.92
C LYS A 377 -3.14 -37.42 2.43
N SER A 378 -4.30 -37.47 3.09
CA SER A 378 -4.42 -37.55 4.55
C SER A 378 -3.66 -38.73 5.19
N MET A 379 -3.57 -39.87 4.52
CA MET A 379 -2.83 -41.05 4.99
C MET A 379 -1.29 -40.87 4.97
N ASN A 380 -0.79 -39.90 4.19
CA ASN A 380 0.64 -39.59 4.07
C ASN A 380 1.02 -38.35 4.90
N ILE A 381 0.10 -37.83 5.71
CA ILE A 381 0.37 -36.81 6.72
C ILE A 381 0.40 -37.49 8.07
N LEU A 382 1.58 -37.61 8.67
CA LEU A 382 1.74 -38.15 10.01
C LEU A 382 1.51 -37.07 11.05
N VAL A 383 0.83 -37.41 12.15
CA VAL A 383 0.44 -36.48 13.19
C VAL A 383 0.98 -36.87 14.56
N ARG A 384 1.26 -35.87 15.39
CA ARG A 384 1.54 -36.04 16.81
C ARG A 384 0.66 -35.08 17.60
N CYS A 385 -0.10 -35.61 18.54
CA CYS A 385 -0.94 -34.83 19.44
C CYS A 385 -0.12 -34.44 20.68
N VAL A 386 0.13 -33.13 20.83
CA VAL A 386 0.83 -32.58 21.97
C VAL A 386 -0.20 -32.04 22.96
N GLY A 387 -0.32 -32.71 24.11
CA GLY A 387 -1.30 -32.36 25.13
C GLY A 387 -0.74 -31.53 26.29
N ALA A 388 -1.52 -30.54 26.73
CA ALA A 388 -1.45 -29.99 28.08
C ALA A 388 -2.88 -29.74 28.60
N GLN A 389 -3.38 -30.62 29.49
CA GLN A 389 -4.77 -30.57 29.99
C GLN A 389 -5.83 -30.58 28.85
N GLU A 390 -6.83 -29.68 28.88
CA GLU A 390 -7.98 -29.58 27.95
C GLU A 390 -7.63 -29.08 26.52
N ILE A 391 -6.36 -28.97 26.14
CA ILE A 391 -5.93 -28.44 24.85
C ILE A 391 -5.01 -29.44 24.17
N GLU A 392 -5.41 -29.89 22.98
CA GLU A 392 -4.66 -30.79 22.12
C GLU A 392 -4.17 -30.00 20.90
N TYR A 393 -2.84 -29.91 20.72
CA TYR A 393 -2.23 -29.31 19.54
C TYR A 393 -1.74 -30.42 18.60
N VAL A 394 -2.01 -30.30 17.30
CA VAL A 394 -1.62 -31.31 16.31
C VAL A 394 -0.40 -30.85 15.53
N VAL A 395 0.69 -31.60 15.64
CA VAL A 395 1.89 -31.42 14.80
C VAL A 395 1.74 -32.33 13.58
N ALA A 396 1.73 -31.77 12.37
CA ALA A 396 1.60 -32.49 11.10
C ALA A 396 2.91 -32.51 10.31
N LYS A 397 3.27 -33.69 9.78
CA LYS A 397 4.46 -33.92 8.95
C LYS A 397 4.13 -34.71 7.69
N VAL A 398 4.61 -34.26 6.54
CA VAL A 398 4.49 -35.02 5.28
C VAL A 398 5.47 -36.19 5.29
N ALA A 399 4.98 -37.36 4.87
CA ALA A 399 5.71 -38.62 4.83
C ALA A 399 5.42 -39.41 3.53
N ASP A 400 6.11 -40.53 3.37
CA ASP A 400 5.99 -41.49 2.26
C ASP A 400 6.46 -40.97 0.88
N PHE A 401 7.79 -41.00 0.68
CA PHE A 401 8.45 -40.50 -0.53
C PHE A 401 8.67 -41.56 -1.61
N GLY A 402 8.03 -42.74 -1.51
CA GLY A 402 8.23 -43.86 -2.44
C GLY A 402 7.90 -43.52 -3.91
N LEU A 403 7.01 -42.55 -4.14
CA LEU A 403 6.60 -42.08 -5.47
C LEU A 403 7.21 -40.73 -5.87
N SER A 404 8.01 -40.11 -5.01
CA SER A 404 8.58 -38.79 -5.22
C SER A 404 9.70 -38.78 -6.27
N LYS A 405 9.85 -37.66 -6.99
CA LYS A 405 10.89 -37.48 -8.02
C LYS A 405 11.56 -36.11 -7.94
N THR A 406 12.85 -36.04 -8.28
CA THR A 406 13.58 -34.78 -8.51
C THR A 406 13.29 -34.24 -9.91
N LYS A 407 13.33 -32.92 -10.10
CA LYS A 407 13.06 -32.25 -11.39
C LYS A 407 13.83 -32.87 -12.57
N GLU A 408 15.12 -33.18 -12.39
CA GLU A 408 15.98 -33.78 -13.43
C GLU A 408 15.52 -35.19 -13.86
N ARG A 409 15.04 -36.01 -12.92
CA ARG A 409 14.51 -37.37 -13.20
C ARG A 409 13.02 -37.38 -13.53
N SER A 410 12.35 -36.24 -13.37
CA SER A 410 10.94 -36.04 -13.70
C SER A 410 10.69 -36.07 -15.21
N MET A 411 11.75 -35.92 -16.04
CA MET A 411 11.70 -36.01 -17.51
C MET A 411 11.53 -37.45 -18.04
N THR A 412 11.80 -38.47 -17.22
CA THR A 412 11.59 -39.89 -17.59
C THR A 412 10.40 -40.48 -16.83
N TYR A 413 9.29 -40.69 -17.54
CA TYR A 413 8.11 -41.42 -17.04
C TYR A 413 8.39 -42.92 -17.04
N SER A 414 8.94 -43.44 -15.94
CA SER A 414 8.92 -44.88 -15.69
C SER A 414 7.54 -45.31 -15.18
N ASN A 415 6.94 -46.32 -15.82
CA ASN A 415 5.67 -47.01 -15.54
C ASN A 415 5.32 -47.04 -14.04
N GLN A 416 4.42 -46.15 -13.60
CA GLN A 416 3.78 -46.24 -12.29
C GLN A 416 2.40 -46.86 -12.48
N THR A 417 2.18 -48.03 -11.89
CA THR A 417 0.87 -48.70 -11.91
C THR A 417 -0.15 -47.84 -11.16
N LEU A 418 -1.26 -47.47 -11.83
CA LEU A 418 -2.38 -46.75 -11.23
C LEU A 418 -2.93 -47.54 -10.02
N ASN A 419 -2.54 -47.17 -8.81
CA ASN A 419 -3.22 -47.67 -7.60
C ASN A 419 -4.63 -47.05 -7.55
N LEU A 420 -5.65 -47.87 -7.86
CA LEU A 420 -7.07 -47.50 -7.92
C LEU A 420 -7.60 -46.76 -6.68
N GLY A 421 -6.95 -46.92 -5.51
CA GLY A 421 -7.35 -46.27 -4.26
C GLY A 421 -6.89 -44.80 -4.08
N THR A 422 -5.92 -44.32 -4.87
CA THR A 422 -5.31 -42.99 -4.70
C THR A 422 -5.83 -41.95 -5.71
N THR A 423 -6.61 -42.37 -6.70
CA THR A 423 -7.07 -41.52 -7.81
C THR A 423 -7.90 -40.31 -7.41
N ARG A 424 -8.47 -40.30 -6.19
CA ARG A 424 -9.35 -39.23 -5.68
C ARG A 424 -8.61 -37.92 -5.39
N TRP A 425 -7.31 -37.98 -5.13
CA TRP A 425 -6.45 -36.81 -4.89
C TRP A 425 -5.60 -36.43 -6.11
N MET A 426 -5.65 -37.23 -7.18
CA MET A 426 -4.82 -37.04 -8.36
C MET A 426 -5.35 -35.90 -9.24
N ALA A 427 -4.44 -35.05 -9.70
CA ALA A 427 -4.75 -33.95 -10.60
C ALA A 427 -5.23 -34.45 -11.98
N PRO A 428 -6.10 -33.70 -12.67
CA PRO A 428 -6.68 -34.12 -13.96
C PRO A 428 -5.62 -34.40 -15.02
N GLU A 429 -4.58 -33.57 -15.11
CA GLU A 429 -3.49 -33.73 -16.07
C GLU A 429 -2.68 -35.01 -15.81
N MET A 430 -2.55 -35.42 -14.54
CA MET A 430 -1.91 -36.68 -14.17
C MET A 430 -2.76 -37.86 -14.64
N ILE A 431 -4.08 -37.82 -14.38
CA ILE A 431 -5.02 -38.87 -14.81
C ILE A 431 -5.02 -39.02 -16.35
N GLN A 432 -5.01 -37.91 -17.09
CA GLN A 432 -4.98 -37.93 -18.55
C GLN A 432 -3.66 -38.50 -19.10
N SER A 433 -2.52 -38.20 -18.46
CA SER A 433 -1.21 -38.68 -18.91
C SER A 433 -1.06 -40.21 -18.89
N PHE A 434 -1.79 -40.91 -18.02
CA PHE A 434 -1.82 -42.38 -17.94
C PHE A 434 -2.73 -43.05 -18.98
N ASN A 435 -3.71 -42.31 -19.54
CA ASN A 435 -4.60 -42.87 -20.57
C ASN A 435 -3.95 -42.84 -21.97
N ALA A 436 -2.85 -42.10 -22.14
CA ALA A 436 -2.14 -41.89 -23.40
C ALA A 436 -0.94 -42.86 -23.60
N GLU A 437 -0.97 -44.05 -22.98
CA GLU A 437 0.10 -45.05 -23.08
C GLU A 437 0.22 -45.69 -24.48
N ASN A 438 -0.75 -45.49 -25.37
CA ASN A 438 -0.77 -46.09 -26.72
C ASN A 438 -0.40 -45.13 -27.87
N GLU A 439 0.05 -43.90 -27.60
CA GLU A 439 0.42 -42.93 -28.64
C GLU A 439 1.93 -42.68 -28.67
N VAL A 440 2.51 -42.81 -29.87
CA VAL A 440 3.95 -42.70 -30.16
C VAL A 440 4.43 -41.23 -30.17
N GLU A 441 3.50 -40.27 -30.15
CA GLU A 441 3.78 -38.83 -30.08
C GLU A 441 3.58 -38.26 -28.67
N MET A 442 4.32 -37.20 -28.33
CA MET A 442 4.21 -36.49 -27.04
C MET A 442 2.83 -35.83 -26.93
N SER A 443 1.86 -36.51 -26.31
CA SER A 443 0.52 -35.94 -26.15
C SER A 443 0.56 -34.63 -25.34
N GLU A 444 -0.36 -33.71 -25.65
CA GLU A 444 -0.49 -32.40 -25.01
C GLU A 444 -0.59 -32.51 -23.48
N SER A 445 -1.19 -33.59 -22.96
CA SER A 445 -1.27 -33.87 -21.53
C SER A 445 0.08 -34.24 -20.90
N LYS A 446 0.94 -35.03 -21.58
CA LYS A 446 2.30 -35.31 -21.10
C LYS A 446 3.18 -34.06 -21.12
N ALA A 447 3.04 -33.22 -22.15
CA ALA A 447 3.72 -31.93 -22.23
C ALA A 447 3.28 -30.98 -21.09
N THR A 448 1.99 -30.95 -20.77
CA THR A 448 1.45 -30.12 -19.68
C THR A 448 2.04 -30.51 -18.31
N VAL A 449 2.12 -31.80 -18.00
CA VAL A 449 2.72 -32.27 -16.74
C VAL A 449 4.23 -31.95 -16.67
N MET A 450 4.95 -32.03 -17.80
CA MET A 450 6.37 -31.66 -17.85
C MET A 450 6.60 -30.15 -17.68
N ASN A 451 5.70 -29.31 -18.20
CA ASN A 451 5.77 -27.86 -18.05
C ASN A 451 5.40 -27.40 -16.63
N TYR A 452 4.58 -28.18 -15.91
CA TYR A 452 4.06 -27.80 -14.58
C TYR A 452 4.18 -28.91 -13.52
N PRO A 453 5.37 -29.47 -13.26
CA PRO A 453 5.53 -30.70 -12.48
C PRO A 453 5.13 -30.55 -11.00
N PHE A 454 5.17 -29.33 -10.46
CA PHE A 454 4.82 -29.02 -9.06
C PHE A 454 3.31 -28.80 -8.87
N LYS A 455 2.57 -28.46 -9.93
CA LYS A 455 1.16 -28.05 -9.86
C LYS A 455 0.21 -29.22 -9.56
N SER A 456 0.63 -30.46 -9.77
CA SER A 456 -0.13 -31.65 -9.39
C SER A 456 -0.26 -31.78 -7.87
N ASP A 457 0.81 -31.51 -7.13
CA ASP A 457 0.80 -31.58 -5.65
C ASP A 457 -0.13 -30.50 -5.06
N ILE A 458 -0.25 -29.34 -5.71
CA ILE A 458 -1.15 -28.25 -5.29
C ILE A 458 -2.62 -28.66 -5.44
N TYR A 459 -2.95 -29.39 -6.50
CA TYR A 459 -4.30 -29.97 -6.65
C TYR A 459 -4.59 -30.97 -5.53
N SER A 460 -3.66 -31.88 -5.27
CA SER A 460 -3.77 -32.86 -4.19
C SER A 460 -3.90 -32.19 -2.82
N PHE A 461 -3.21 -31.07 -2.59
CA PHE A 461 -3.39 -30.25 -1.40
C PHE A 461 -4.80 -29.66 -1.28
N GLY A 462 -5.40 -29.19 -2.38
CA GLY A 462 -6.81 -28.74 -2.38
C GLY A 462 -7.78 -29.85 -1.94
N MET A 463 -7.56 -31.08 -2.39
CA MET A 463 -8.34 -32.25 -1.96
C MET A 463 -8.11 -32.62 -0.49
N LEU A 464 -6.87 -32.48 -0.01
CA LEU A 464 -6.52 -32.66 1.40
C LEU A 464 -7.18 -31.59 2.29
N CYS A 465 -7.24 -30.33 1.85
CA CYS A 465 -7.95 -29.27 2.56
C CYS A 465 -9.45 -29.59 2.72
N PHE A 466 -10.08 -30.14 1.67
CA PHE A 466 -11.45 -30.64 1.74
C PHE A 466 -11.60 -31.75 2.80
N GLU A 467 -10.69 -32.72 2.84
CA GLU A 467 -10.70 -33.76 3.88
C GLU A 467 -10.57 -33.17 5.28
N ILE A 468 -9.65 -32.22 5.49
CA ILE A 468 -9.45 -31.58 6.80
C ILE A 468 -10.71 -30.87 7.28
N LEU A 469 -11.47 -30.24 6.37
CA LEU A 469 -12.68 -29.50 6.71
C LEU A 469 -13.91 -30.38 6.97
N THR A 470 -13.95 -31.59 6.41
CA THR A 470 -15.16 -32.43 6.41
C THR A 470 -14.95 -33.78 7.11
N GLY A 471 -13.70 -34.22 7.25
CA GLY A 471 -13.32 -35.58 7.60
C GLY A 471 -13.75 -36.65 6.58
N HIS A 472 -14.29 -36.24 5.42
CA HIS A 472 -14.77 -37.13 4.38
C HIS A 472 -13.75 -37.30 3.27
N VAL A 473 -13.66 -38.52 2.75
CA VAL A 473 -12.85 -38.83 1.56
C VAL A 473 -13.42 -38.07 0.35
N PRO A 474 -12.58 -37.44 -0.51
CA PRO A 474 -13.07 -36.72 -1.68
C PRO A 474 -13.85 -37.63 -2.63
N PHE A 475 -15.00 -37.13 -3.11
CA PHE A 475 -15.93 -37.84 -4.00
C PHE A 475 -16.45 -39.16 -3.39
N SER A 476 -16.64 -39.24 -2.07
CA SER A 476 -17.08 -40.45 -1.37
C SER A 476 -18.38 -41.07 -1.92
N ASP A 477 -19.23 -40.24 -2.52
CA ASP A 477 -20.48 -40.55 -3.21
C ASP A 477 -20.29 -41.11 -4.64
N VAL A 478 -19.09 -40.96 -5.22
CA VAL A 478 -18.75 -41.42 -6.57
C VAL A 478 -18.01 -42.76 -6.52
N SER A 479 -18.44 -43.70 -7.36
CA SER A 479 -17.79 -45.01 -7.49
C SER A 479 -16.32 -44.86 -7.96
N PRO A 480 -15.37 -45.64 -7.42
CA PRO A 480 -13.93 -45.47 -7.72
C PRO A 480 -13.58 -45.46 -9.22
N GLY A 481 -14.27 -46.25 -10.03
CA GLY A 481 -14.06 -46.30 -11.49
C GLY A 481 -14.52 -45.05 -12.25
N SER A 482 -15.48 -44.30 -11.70
CA SER A 482 -16.07 -43.10 -12.30
C SER A 482 -15.38 -41.80 -11.88
N VAL A 483 -14.67 -41.79 -10.75
CA VAL A 483 -13.95 -40.60 -10.22
C VAL A 483 -13.06 -39.96 -11.28
N ARG A 484 -12.33 -40.78 -12.06
CA ARG A 484 -11.45 -40.26 -13.14
C ARG A 484 -12.22 -39.43 -14.17
N LYS A 485 -13.41 -39.88 -14.58
CA LYS A 485 -14.24 -39.16 -15.56
C LYS A 485 -14.74 -37.83 -15.00
N VAL A 486 -15.22 -37.86 -13.75
CA VAL A 486 -15.74 -36.67 -13.04
C VAL A 486 -14.64 -35.62 -12.85
N VAL A 487 -13.44 -36.03 -12.42
CA VAL A 487 -12.31 -35.10 -12.21
C VAL A 487 -11.86 -34.47 -13.53
N VAL A 488 -11.73 -35.27 -14.59
CA VAL A 488 -11.33 -34.79 -15.92
C VAL A 488 -12.36 -33.83 -16.51
N SER A 489 -13.66 -34.04 -16.25
CA SER A 489 -14.72 -33.13 -16.69
C SER A 489 -14.89 -31.88 -15.80
N GLY A 490 -14.00 -31.64 -14.83
CA GLY A 490 -14.04 -30.45 -13.97
C GLY A 490 -14.87 -30.58 -12.69
N GLY A 491 -15.41 -31.76 -12.37
CA GLY A 491 -16.16 -31.98 -11.13
C GLY A 491 -15.28 -31.84 -9.88
N ARG A 492 -15.83 -31.26 -8.80
CA ARG A 492 -15.17 -31.04 -7.50
C ARG A 492 -16.15 -31.36 -6.36
N PRO A 493 -15.67 -31.84 -5.19
CA PRO A 493 -16.55 -32.08 -4.06
C PRO A 493 -17.03 -30.75 -3.43
N PRO A 494 -18.26 -30.69 -2.89
CA PRO A 494 -18.83 -29.45 -2.35
C PRO A 494 -18.20 -29.09 -0.99
N LEU A 495 -17.70 -27.87 -0.85
CA LEU A 495 -17.17 -27.38 0.44
C LEU A 495 -18.31 -27.07 1.44
N PRO A 496 -18.09 -27.27 2.75
CA PRO A 496 -19.09 -27.01 3.78
C PRO A 496 -19.44 -25.51 3.87
N SER A 497 -20.68 -25.20 4.27
CA SER A 497 -21.19 -23.82 4.32
C SER A 497 -20.48 -22.96 5.36
N GLN A 498 -19.89 -23.58 6.38
CA GLN A 498 -19.15 -22.93 7.46
C GLN A 498 -17.70 -22.60 7.08
N CYS A 499 -17.26 -22.96 5.87
CA CYS A 499 -15.92 -22.65 5.36
C CYS A 499 -15.75 -21.12 5.14
N PRO A 500 -14.74 -20.47 5.74
CA PRO A 500 -14.49 -19.04 5.53
C PRO A 500 -14.31 -18.69 4.04
N PRO A 501 -14.83 -17.56 3.55
CA PRO A 501 -14.77 -17.19 2.13
C PRO A 501 -13.33 -17.16 1.55
N LEU A 502 -12.36 -16.67 2.33
CA LEU A 502 -10.95 -16.67 1.93
C LEU A 502 -10.39 -18.09 1.77
N LEU A 503 -10.73 -18.99 2.70
CA LEU A 503 -10.30 -20.39 2.63
C LEU A 503 -10.95 -21.11 1.45
N LYS A 504 -12.26 -20.88 1.23
CA LYS A 504 -12.99 -21.43 0.09
C LYS A 504 -12.36 -21.02 -1.23
N SER A 505 -12.10 -19.73 -1.42
CA SER A 505 -11.43 -19.19 -2.62
C SER A 505 -10.02 -19.78 -2.83
N LEU A 506 -9.26 -19.98 -1.75
CA LEU A 506 -7.95 -20.61 -1.81
C LEU A 506 -8.02 -22.07 -2.25
N ILE A 507 -8.90 -22.87 -1.65
CA ILE A 507 -9.12 -24.27 -2.04
C ILE A 507 -9.58 -24.36 -3.51
N GLU A 508 -10.47 -23.45 -3.92
CA GLU A 508 -10.98 -23.36 -5.29
C GLU A 508 -9.90 -23.08 -6.34
N ARG A 509 -8.90 -22.26 -6.00
CA ARG A 509 -7.72 -22.05 -6.85
C ARG A 509 -6.75 -23.22 -6.80
N CYS A 510 -6.54 -23.86 -5.65
CA CYS A 510 -5.65 -25.03 -5.52
C CYS A 510 -6.08 -26.19 -6.42
N TRP A 511 -7.37 -26.50 -6.49
CA TRP A 511 -7.88 -27.59 -7.34
C TRP A 511 -8.41 -27.11 -8.71
N ASN A 512 -7.94 -25.96 -9.21
CA ASN A 512 -8.35 -25.45 -10.53
C ASN A 512 -8.06 -26.49 -11.63
N GLN A 513 -8.93 -26.56 -12.65
CA GLN A 513 -8.75 -27.48 -13.76
C GLN A 513 -7.45 -27.21 -14.52
N ASP A 514 -7.14 -25.93 -14.74
CA ASP A 514 -5.91 -25.47 -15.40
C ASP A 514 -4.75 -25.41 -14.40
N PRO A 515 -3.66 -26.20 -14.59
CA PRO A 515 -2.51 -26.21 -13.69
C PRO A 515 -1.81 -24.85 -13.55
N SER A 516 -1.85 -24.01 -14.59
CA SER A 516 -1.18 -22.70 -14.59
C SER A 516 -1.83 -21.69 -13.64
N LYS A 517 -3.14 -21.84 -13.39
CA LYS A 517 -3.94 -20.97 -12.50
C LYS A 517 -3.84 -21.34 -11.03
N ARG A 518 -3.26 -22.50 -10.71
CA ARG A 518 -3.08 -22.94 -9.33
C ARG A 518 -1.97 -22.12 -8.66
N PRO A 519 -2.12 -21.66 -7.40
CA PRO A 519 -1.08 -20.91 -6.69
C PRO A 519 0.12 -21.79 -6.37
N SER A 520 1.26 -21.19 -6.03
CA SER A 520 2.42 -21.87 -5.42
C SER A 520 2.20 -22.14 -3.93
N PHE A 521 2.91 -23.09 -3.34
CA PHE A 521 2.85 -23.31 -1.88
C PHE A 521 3.30 -22.08 -1.08
N GLY A 522 4.21 -21.25 -1.61
CA GLY A 522 4.60 -19.98 -0.97
C GLY A 522 3.43 -19.00 -0.87
N GLU A 523 2.63 -18.86 -1.94
CA GLU A 523 1.40 -18.05 -1.93
C GLU A 523 0.34 -18.64 -0.99
N ILE A 524 0.13 -19.97 -1.05
CA ILE A 524 -0.80 -20.69 -0.16
C ILE A 524 -0.44 -20.45 1.32
N CYS A 525 0.82 -20.60 1.70
CA CYS A 525 1.27 -20.41 3.07
C CYS A 525 1.14 -18.95 3.53
N ALA A 526 1.33 -17.97 2.66
CA ALA A 526 1.09 -16.56 2.97
C ALA A 526 -0.40 -16.31 3.26
N GLU A 527 -1.29 -16.81 2.40
CA GLU A 527 -2.73 -16.64 2.57
C GLU A 527 -3.27 -17.38 3.81
N LEU A 528 -2.78 -18.59 4.10
CA LEU A 528 -3.15 -19.31 5.33
C LEU A 528 -2.65 -18.60 6.60
N ARG A 529 -1.45 -18.00 6.59
CA ARG A 529 -0.96 -17.16 7.69
C ARG A 529 -1.87 -15.95 7.90
N HIS A 530 -2.30 -15.29 6.83
CA HIS A 530 -3.23 -14.17 6.88
C HIS A 530 -4.57 -14.58 7.48
N LEU A 531 -5.17 -15.66 6.98
CA LEU A 531 -6.42 -16.20 7.50
C LEU A 531 -6.31 -16.58 8.98
N LYS A 532 -5.19 -17.19 9.39
CA LYS A 532 -4.90 -17.48 10.80
C LYS A 532 -4.90 -16.20 11.65
N CYS A 533 -4.33 -15.10 11.16
CA CYS A 533 -4.36 -13.81 11.86
C CYS A 533 -5.78 -13.24 11.99
N GLU A 534 -6.59 -13.30 10.94
CA GLU A 534 -7.97 -12.81 10.97
C GLU A 534 -8.83 -13.58 11.97
N LEU A 535 -8.73 -14.91 11.95
CA LEU A 535 -9.47 -15.77 12.87
C LEU A 535 -9.05 -15.61 14.34
N LEU A 536 -7.85 -15.09 14.62
CA LEU A 536 -7.37 -14.80 15.98
C LEU A 536 -7.86 -13.45 16.55
N MET A 537 -8.49 -12.60 15.73
CA MET A 537 -8.91 -11.25 16.08
C MET A 537 -10.45 -11.14 16.03
N PRO A 538 -11.18 -11.54 17.08
CA PRO A 538 -12.64 -11.50 17.06
C PRO A 538 -13.18 -10.08 17.01
N SER A 539 -14.23 -9.87 16.20
CA SER A 539 -14.90 -8.60 15.90
C SER A 539 -15.29 -7.80 17.16
N ALA A 540 -15.68 -8.49 18.24
CA ALA A 540 -16.09 -7.91 19.51
C ALA A 540 -14.99 -7.18 20.29
N LEU A 541 -13.71 -7.40 19.97
CA LEU A 541 -12.59 -6.68 20.60
C LEU A 541 -12.28 -5.33 19.90
N GLY A 542 -12.93 -5.02 18.77
CA GLY A 542 -12.78 -3.78 18.01
C GLY A 542 -13.91 -2.75 18.20
N GLU A 543 -15.08 -3.15 18.71
CA GLU A 543 -16.32 -2.33 18.70
C GLU A 543 -16.71 -1.67 20.04
N VAL A 544 -15.84 -1.61 21.04
CA VAL A 544 -16.15 -0.82 22.26
C VAL A 544 -15.73 0.64 22.06
N SER A 545 -16.50 1.37 21.25
CA SER A 545 -16.47 2.83 21.25
C SER A 545 -16.98 3.36 22.59
N LEU A 546 -16.15 4.14 23.29
CA LEU A 546 -16.53 4.89 24.49
C LEU A 546 -17.58 5.96 24.13
N SER A 547 -18.86 5.60 24.14
CA SER A 547 -19.94 6.56 24.36
C SER A 547 -19.83 7.04 25.81
N VAL A 548 -19.20 8.20 26.01
CA VAL A 548 -19.26 8.90 27.30
C VAL A 548 -20.69 9.42 27.45
N ASN A 549 -21.46 8.78 28.33
CA ASN A 549 -22.75 9.27 28.81
C ASN A 549 -22.56 10.65 29.47
N ILE A 550 -22.88 11.71 28.72
CA ILE A 550 -23.20 13.01 29.31
C ILE A 550 -24.65 12.91 29.82
N PRO A 551 -24.95 13.28 31.08
CA PRO A 551 -26.30 13.14 31.64
C PRO A 551 -27.31 13.98 30.86
N GLU A 552 -28.48 13.39 30.57
CA GLU A 552 -29.61 14.05 29.95
C GLU A 552 -30.08 15.31 30.71
N ARG A 553 -30.49 16.32 29.94
CA ARG A 553 -31.49 17.33 30.34
C ARG A 553 -32.12 17.99 29.10
N PRO A 554 -33.35 18.50 29.20
CA PRO A 554 -34.59 17.77 28.97
C PRO A 554 -35.25 18.12 27.62
N SER A 555 -36.16 17.24 27.22
CA SER A 555 -37.07 17.29 26.06
C SER A 555 -37.52 18.70 25.63
N ALA A 556 -37.18 19.06 24.38
CA ALA A 556 -37.92 20.04 23.59
C ALA A 556 -38.22 19.45 22.21
N SER A 557 -39.49 19.11 22.03
CA SER A 557 -40.27 19.04 20.78
C SER A 557 -39.61 18.46 19.52
N ASN A 558 -40.10 17.29 19.14
CA ASN A 558 -40.12 16.74 17.78
C ASN A 558 -40.34 17.81 16.70
N SER A 559 -39.32 18.10 15.91
CA SER A 559 -39.42 18.35 14.47
C SER A 559 -38.03 18.48 13.86
N SER A 560 -37.63 17.52 13.03
CA SER A 560 -37.00 17.74 11.72
C SER A 560 -36.38 16.44 11.21
N THR A 561 -36.94 16.01 10.08
CA THR A 561 -36.39 15.18 9.01
C THR A 561 -34.88 14.92 9.03
N PRO A 562 -34.42 13.70 8.64
CA PRO A 562 -33.02 13.49 8.29
C PRO A 562 -32.65 14.49 7.20
N ILE A 563 -31.52 15.18 7.34
CA ILE A 563 -30.98 16.11 6.36
C ILE A 563 -30.59 15.29 5.11
N GLY A 564 -31.57 15.02 4.27
CA GLY A 564 -31.39 14.43 2.95
C GLY A 564 -30.98 15.54 2.00
N PHE A 565 -29.70 15.56 1.63
CA PHE A 565 -29.18 16.46 0.60
C PHE A 565 -29.93 16.21 -0.72
N LYS A 566 -30.82 17.13 -1.12
CA LYS A 566 -31.55 17.07 -2.40
C LYS A 566 -31.06 18.17 -3.33
N ARG A 567 -30.47 17.79 -4.46
CA ARG A 567 -30.11 18.71 -5.56
C ARG A 567 -31.00 18.39 -6.75
N ARG A 568 -31.82 19.35 -7.21
CA ARG A 568 -32.73 19.20 -8.37
C ARG A 568 -33.53 17.87 -8.41
N GLY A 569 -33.99 17.39 -7.26
CA GLY A 569 -34.78 16.15 -7.14
C GLY A 569 -34.01 14.87 -6.78
N TYR A 570 -32.67 14.86 -6.88
CA TYR A 570 -31.83 13.68 -6.60
C TYR A 570 -31.17 13.73 -5.21
N ARG A 571 -31.05 12.57 -4.55
CA ARG A 571 -30.46 12.43 -3.21
C ARG A 571 -28.97 12.13 -3.34
N VAL A 572 -28.09 13.03 -2.89
CA VAL A 572 -26.64 12.77 -2.87
C VAL A 572 -26.34 11.70 -1.83
N GLN A 573 -25.74 10.59 -2.28
CA GLN A 573 -25.37 9.45 -1.44
C GLN A 573 -23.86 9.36 -1.22
N TRP A 574 -23.08 9.85 -2.18
CA TRP A 574 -21.63 9.72 -2.21
C TRP A 574 -20.97 11.06 -2.49
N LEU A 575 -19.85 11.31 -1.83
CA LEU A 575 -18.99 12.45 -2.11
C LEU A 575 -17.62 11.94 -2.53
N VAL A 576 -17.07 12.45 -3.63
CA VAL A 576 -15.73 12.09 -4.12
C VAL A 576 -14.88 13.34 -4.21
N ALA A 577 -13.76 13.38 -3.50
CA ALA A 577 -12.73 14.40 -3.67
C ALA A 577 -11.65 13.90 -4.62
N LEU A 578 -11.34 14.68 -5.66
CA LEU A 578 -10.29 14.42 -6.63
C LEU A 578 -9.23 15.52 -6.55
N ASP A 579 -7.98 15.10 -6.36
CA ASP A 579 -6.82 15.98 -6.37
C ASP A 579 -6.03 15.69 -7.66
N PHE A 580 -6.23 16.55 -8.66
CA PHE A 580 -5.61 16.45 -9.97
C PHE A 580 -4.28 17.22 -9.98
N GLY A 581 -3.23 16.53 -9.53
CA GLY A 581 -1.89 17.10 -9.45
C GLY A 581 -1.10 16.94 -10.75
N THR A 582 0.01 17.67 -10.83
CA THR A 582 0.92 17.63 -11.99
C THR A 582 1.71 16.36 -12.12
N THR A 583 2.17 15.85 -10.99
CA THR A 583 3.08 14.70 -10.93
C THR A 583 2.31 13.48 -10.48
N TYR A 584 1.40 13.69 -9.53
CA TYR A 584 0.57 12.65 -8.97
C TYR A 584 -0.85 13.15 -8.77
N SER A 585 -1.83 12.30 -9.03
CA SER A 585 -3.25 12.55 -8.79
C SER A 585 -3.85 11.45 -7.92
N GLY A 586 -4.83 11.79 -7.10
CA GLY A 586 -5.51 10.82 -6.23
C GLY A 586 -6.95 11.20 -5.97
N PHE A 587 -7.68 10.31 -5.30
CA PHE A 587 -9.03 10.58 -4.84
C PHE A 587 -9.28 10.07 -3.41
N ALA A 588 -10.33 10.60 -2.79
CA ALA A 588 -10.95 10.08 -1.58
C ALA A 588 -12.47 10.07 -1.77
N TYR A 589 -13.20 9.23 -1.03
CA TYR A 589 -14.65 9.25 -1.05
C TYR A 589 -15.27 9.12 0.34
N TYR A 590 -16.52 9.56 0.47
CA TYR A 590 -17.31 9.48 1.70
C TYR A 590 -18.69 8.89 1.40
N ALA A 591 -19.05 7.85 2.16
CA ALA A 591 -20.29 7.10 1.97
C ALA A 591 -21.45 7.65 2.80
N ASN A 592 -22.67 7.53 2.27
CA ASN A 592 -23.93 7.71 2.98
C ASN A 592 -24.03 9.03 3.78
N VAL A 593 -23.93 10.15 3.05
CA VAL A 593 -23.95 11.53 3.59
C VAL A 593 -25.16 11.78 4.52
N SER A 594 -26.28 11.08 4.31
CA SER A 594 -27.49 11.23 5.13
C SER A 594 -27.53 10.44 6.44
N THR A 595 -26.62 9.49 6.66
CA THR A 595 -26.61 8.62 7.87
C THR A 595 -25.27 8.63 8.62
N GLY A 596 -24.31 9.48 8.21
CA GLY A 596 -23.01 9.62 8.88
C GLY A 596 -22.03 8.47 8.60
N GLY A 597 -21.75 8.17 7.33
CA GLY A 597 -20.81 7.10 6.95
C GLY A 597 -19.32 7.41 7.18
N GLN A 598 -18.45 6.59 6.59
CA GLN A 598 -17.00 6.63 6.82
C GLN A 598 -16.24 7.25 5.62
N MET A 599 -15.20 8.03 5.90
CA MET A 599 -14.27 8.55 4.90
C MET A 599 -13.24 7.50 4.52
N CYS A 600 -13.09 7.24 3.23
CA CYS A 600 -12.12 6.31 2.65
C CYS A 600 -11.16 7.09 1.73
N VAL A 601 -9.87 6.78 1.81
CA VAL A 601 -8.84 7.33 0.90
C VAL A 601 -8.31 6.17 0.06
N ASN A 602 -7.88 6.45 -1.17
CA ASN A 602 -7.42 5.49 -2.20
C ASN A 602 -6.46 4.34 -1.76
N ASN A 603 -5.90 4.37 -0.54
CA ASN A 603 -5.01 3.32 0.00
C ASN A 603 -5.69 1.95 0.24
N ASP A 604 -7.03 1.88 0.16
CA ASP A 604 -7.79 0.64 0.41
C ASP A 604 -8.00 -0.23 -0.85
N TYR A 605 -7.47 0.16 -2.02
CA TYR A 605 -7.69 -0.55 -3.28
C TYR A 605 -6.46 -1.30 -3.83
N PRO A 606 -6.46 -2.65 -3.81
CA PRO A 606 -5.29 -3.46 -4.16
C PRO A 606 -4.99 -3.54 -5.67
N TYR A 607 -5.90 -3.10 -6.55
CA TYR A 607 -5.76 -3.33 -8.00
C TYR A 607 -4.61 -2.56 -8.68
N TYR A 608 -4.11 -1.47 -8.10
CA TYR A 608 -3.06 -0.65 -8.73
C TYR A 608 -1.69 -0.69 -8.03
N TYR A 609 -1.63 -1.13 -6.77
CA TYR A 609 -0.39 -1.14 -5.98
C TYR A 609 0.31 -2.51 -5.92
N GLY A 610 -0.29 -3.55 -6.50
CA GLY A 610 0.23 -4.92 -6.46
C GLY A 610 1.48 -5.18 -7.33
N GLU A 611 1.81 -4.31 -8.28
CA GLU A 611 2.89 -4.57 -9.25
C GLU A 611 3.96 -3.47 -9.36
N TRP A 612 3.74 -2.29 -8.76
CA TRP A 612 4.64 -1.14 -8.91
C TRP A 612 4.79 -0.33 -7.62
N THR A 613 5.31 -0.96 -6.56
CA THR A 613 6.39 -0.28 -5.83
C THR A 613 7.63 -0.34 -6.72
N PRO A 614 8.54 0.65 -6.70
CA PRO A 614 9.84 0.48 -7.32
C PRO A 614 10.43 -0.86 -6.87
N ARG A 615 10.48 -1.84 -7.77
CA ARG A 615 11.27 -3.06 -7.55
C ARG A 615 12.72 -2.60 -7.57
N GLY A 616 13.30 -2.34 -6.40
CA GLY A 616 14.62 -1.73 -6.38
C GLY A 616 15.44 -1.75 -5.10
N SER A 617 14.90 -1.98 -3.89
CA SER A 617 15.76 -2.01 -2.70
C SER A 617 16.52 -3.33 -2.52
N SER A 618 17.45 -3.56 -3.45
CA SER A 618 18.68 -4.33 -3.26
C SER A 618 19.53 -3.83 -2.06
N SER A 619 19.10 -2.75 -1.40
CA SER A 619 19.72 -2.11 -0.26
C SER A 619 19.03 -2.40 1.09
N GLY A 620 18.38 -3.54 1.33
CA GLY A 620 18.01 -3.98 2.68
C GLY A 620 17.17 -3.01 3.55
N ARG A 621 16.56 -1.99 2.96
CA ARG A 621 15.64 -1.04 3.61
C ARG A 621 14.22 -1.47 3.24
N GLY A 622 13.41 -1.70 4.27
CA GLY A 622 12.13 -2.37 4.19
C GLY A 622 11.10 -1.71 3.27
N VAL A 623 10.02 -2.46 3.02
CA VAL A 623 8.82 -1.98 2.32
C VAL A 623 8.31 -0.72 3.02
N VAL A 624 8.09 0.36 2.27
CA VAL A 624 7.45 1.58 2.78
C VAL A 624 6.09 1.18 3.39
N GLU A 625 5.94 1.35 4.70
CA GLU A 625 4.81 0.85 5.50
C GLU A 625 3.44 1.43 5.10
N ASN A 626 3.40 2.39 4.18
CA ASN A 626 2.20 3.06 3.69
C ASN A 626 2.38 3.48 2.22
N PRO A 627 1.73 2.85 1.23
CA PRO A 627 1.83 3.28 -0.15
C PRO A 627 1.34 4.73 -0.27
N TYR A 628 2.06 5.53 -1.05
CA TYR A 628 1.68 6.91 -1.34
C TYR A 628 0.27 6.92 -1.93
N CYS A 629 -0.60 7.84 -1.50
CA CYS A 629 -2.04 7.76 -1.78
C CYS A 629 -2.46 8.20 -3.20
N LYS A 630 -1.51 8.61 -4.03
CA LYS A 630 -1.73 9.14 -5.38
C LYS A 630 -0.97 8.31 -6.43
N THR A 631 -1.54 8.21 -7.63
CA THR A 631 -0.93 7.57 -8.81
C THR A 631 -0.28 8.61 -9.73
N LEU A 632 0.65 8.20 -10.60
CA LEU A 632 1.32 9.11 -11.54
C LEU A 632 0.34 9.80 -12.48
N THR A 633 0.47 11.11 -12.68
CA THR A 633 -0.32 11.84 -13.69
C THR A 633 0.29 11.66 -15.09
N ALA A 634 0.16 10.46 -15.64
CA ALA A 634 0.74 10.05 -16.92
C ALA A 634 -0.21 9.17 -17.76
N SER A 635 -0.08 9.28 -19.08
CA SER A 635 -0.81 8.48 -20.08
C SER A 635 0.15 7.96 -21.16
N PHE A 636 -0.10 6.76 -21.67
CA PHE A 636 0.68 6.12 -22.75
C PHE A 636 -0.23 5.67 -23.89
N TYR A 637 0.13 6.08 -25.11
CA TYR A 637 -0.60 5.79 -26.34
C TYR A 637 0.28 4.94 -27.28
N ALA A 638 -0.03 3.64 -27.43
CA ALA A 638 0.76 2.71 -28.25
C ALA A 638 0.64 2.98 -29.78
N ARG A 639 1.71 2.70 -30.53
CA ARG A 639 1.81 2.87 -31.99
C ARG A 639 1.11 1.70 -32.73
N GLY A 640 0.42 2.01 -33.84
CA GLY A 640 -0.10 1.00 -34.78
C GLY A 640 -1.53 0.52 -34.54
N LEU A 641 -2.34 1.30 -33.84
CA LEU A 641 -3.76 1.01 -33.63
C LEU A 641 -4.58 1.48 -34.84
N SER A 642 -5.41 0.59 -35.38
CA SER A 642 -6.20 0.80 -36.59
C SER A 642 -7.17 1.98 -36.46
N ARG A 643 -7.32 2.76 -37.56
CA ARG A 643 -8.35 3.81 -37.70
C ARG A 643 -9.72 3.30 -37.19
N GLY A 644 -10.27 3.96 -36.16
CA GLY A 644 -11.68 3.81 -35.77
C GLY A 644 -11.98 2.81 -34.64
N GLN A 645 -10.98 2.21 -33.99
CA GLN A 645 -11.16 1.53 -32.70
C GLN A 645 -10.23 2.14 -31.66
N HIS A 646 -10.72 3.11 -30.88
CA HIS A 646 -9.99 3.66 -29.74
C HIS A 646 -9.75 2.57 -28.69
N LYS A 647 -8.62 1.85 -28.78
CA LYS A 647 -8.14 1.04 -27.66
C LYS A 647 -7.69 2.01 -26.55
N ARG A 648 -8.17 1.78 -25.33
CA ARG A 648 -7.96 2.63 -24.15
C ARG A 648 -6.46 2.90 -23.91
N PRO A 649 -6.00 4.15 -23.73
CA PRO A 649 -4.63 4.40 -23.31
C PRO A 649 -4.36 3.80 -21.92
N SER A 650 -3.13 3.36 -21.72
CA SER A 650 -2.64 3.04 -20.37
C SER A 650 -2.40 4.34 -19.62
N TRP A 651 -2.65 4.36 -18.31
CA TRP A 651 -2.59 5.57 -17.48
C TRP A 651 -1.96 5.25 -16.11
N GLY A 652 -1.57 6.28 -15.36
CA GLY A 652 -0.95 6.05 -14.06
C GLY A 652 0.42 5.38 -14.16
N TYR A 653 0.74 4.54 -13.17
CA TYR A 653 1.92 3.68 -13.22
C TYR A 653 1.90 2.65 -14.37
N HIS A 654 0.73 2.26 -14.89
CA HIS A 654 0.65 1.37 -16.06
C HIS A 654 1.18 2.05 -17.33
N ALA A 655 0.95 3.36 -17.49
CA ALA A 655 1.54 4.11 -18.60
C ALA A 655 3.08 4.07 -18.57
N GLN A 656 3.66 4.19 -17.37
CA GLN A 656 5.10 4.12 -17.18
C GLN A 656 5.63 2.70 -17.44
N HIS A 657 4.94 1.67 -16.94
CA HIS A 657 5.30 0.27 -17.19
C HIS A 657 5.31 -0.04 -18.69
N ASP A 658 4.25 0.31 -19.42
CA ASP A 658 4.13 0.01 -20.85
C ASP A 658 5.19 0.74 -21.67
N TYR A 659 5.52 1.97 -21.30
CA TYR A 659 6.63 2.72 -21.90
C TYR A 659 7.99 2.03 -21.65
N LEU A 660 8.22 1.52 -20.43
CA LEU A 660 9.45 0.81 -20.05
C LEU A 660 9.55 -0.61 -20.61
N ALA A 661 8.41 -1.25 -20.94
CA ALA A 661 8.30 -2.58 -21.53
C ALA A 661 8.62 -2.62 -23.04
N ASN A 662 9.18 -1.54 -23.58
CA ASN A 662 9.65 -1.44 -24.96
C ASN A 662 8.51 -1.45 -26.01
N VAL A 663 7.30 -1.03 -25.62
CA VAL A 663 6.20 -0.82 -26.56
C VAL A 663 6.43 0.50 -27.30
N GLU A 664 6.47 0.48 -28.63
CA GLU A 664 6.53 1.72 -29.41
C GLU A 664 5.25 2.53 -29.18
N GLY A 665 5.38 3.80 -28.77
CA GLY A 665 4.24 4.63 -28.43
C GLY A 665 4.63 6.01 -27.90
N LEU A 666 3.64 6.80 -27.55
CA LEU A 666 3.78 8.16 -27.04
C LEU A 666 3.49 8.18 -25.53
N TYR A 667 4.54 8.40 -24.73
CA TYR A 667 4.43 8.58 -23.28
C TYR A 667 4.29 10.06 -22.91
N LEU A 668 3.14 10.42 -22.34
CA LEU A 668 2.78 11.78 -21.96
C LEU A 668 2.62 11.90 -20.44
N THR A 669 3.60 12.53 -19.80
CA THR A 669 3.41 13.08 -18.45
C THR A 669 2.68 14.41 -18.58
N THR A 670 1.49 14.54 -18.02
CA THR A 670 0.70 15.77 -18.15
C THR A 670 1.29 16.86 -17.25
N LEU A 671 1.94 17.88 -17.82
CA LEU A 671 2.61 18.90 -17.02
C LEU A 671 2.22 20.33 -17.36
N LYS A 672 1.25 20.83 -16.56
CA LYS A 672 0.93 22.19 -16.05
C LYS A 672 1.13 23.46 -16.87
N SER A 673 1.56 23.44 -18.12
CA SER A 673 1.15 24.50 -19.04
C SER A 673 0.61 23.89 -20.29
N LYS A 674 -0.51 24.44 -20.77
CA LYS A 674 -1.00 24.14 -22.11
C LYS A 674 0.18 24.20 -23.08
N SER A 675 1.06 25.22 -22.96
CA SER A 675 2.26 25.38 -23.77
C SER A 675 3.30 24.24 -23.73
N SER A 676 3.57 23.59 -22.60
CA SER A 676 4.56 22.49 -22.52
C SER A 676 4.01 21.16 -23.02
N LEU A 677 2.71 20.92 -22.82
CA LEU A 677 2.06 19.75 -23.41
C LEU A 677 1.82 19.99 -24.90
N LEU A 678 1.46 21.21 -25.29
CA LEU A 678 1.34 21.67 -26.67
C LEU A 678 2.67 21.56 -27.41
N SER A 679 3.81 21.93 -26.80
CA SER A 679 5.12 21.76 -27.46
C SER A 679 5.42 20.29 -27.76
N ARG A 680 5.19 19.38 -26.80
CA ARG A 680 5.35 17.93 -27.03
C ARG A 680 4.34 17.37 -28.04
N LEU A 681 3.13 17.95 -28.10
CA LEU A 681 2.13 17.60 -29.10
C LEU A 681 2.42 18.23 -30.49
N ASN A 682 3.16 19.32 -30.54
CA ASN A 682 3.62 19.94 -31.79
C ASN A 682 4.78 19.14 -32.40
N ASP A 683 5.61 18.52 -31.56
CA ASP A 683 6.72 17.65 -31.96
C ASP A 683 6.29 16.17 -32.10
N LEU A 684 5.01 15.90 -32.41
CA LEU A 684 4.51 14.53 -32.51
C LEU A 684 5.19 13.77 -33.65
N PRO A 685 5.55 12.50 -33.44
CA PRO A 685 5.89 11.60 -34.52
C PRO A 685 4.77 11.57 -35.58
N SER A 686 5.13 11.46 -36.85
CA SER A 686 4.19 11.52 -37.98
C SER A 686 3.05 10.49 -37.94
N TRP A 687 3.17 9.45 -37.11
CA TRP A 687 2.09 8.49 -36.86
C TRP A 687 1.11 8.97 -35.77
N ALA A 688 1.58 9.65 -34.73
CA ALA A 688 0.75 10.16 -33.64
C ALA A 688 0.01 11.45 -34.05
N ALA A 689 0.59 12.23 -34.95
CA ALA A 689 -0.10 13.36 -35.59
C ALA A 689 -1.36 12.92 -36.38
N ARG A 690 -1.46 11.65 -36.80
CA ARG A 690 -2.64 11.10 -37.50
C ARG A 690 -3.80 10.76 -36.56
N GLU A 691 -3.56 10.71 -35.25
CA GLU A 691 -4.54 10.38 -34.20
C GLU A 691 -5.21 11.64 -33.59
N SER A 692 -4.86 12.84 -34.05
CA SER A 692 -5.46 14.12 -33.63
C SER A 692 -5.51 14.35 -32.10
N LEU A 693 -4.50 13.89 -31.36
CA LEU A 693 -4.40 14.10 -29.91
C LEU A 693 -4.25 15.60 -29.58
N THR A 694 -5.07 16.09 -28.65
CA THR A 694 -4.99 17.47 -28.12
C THR A 694 -4.66 17.46 -26.63
N VAL A 695 -4.22 18.60 -26.10
CA VAL A 695 -4.03 18.79 -24.64
C VAL A 695 -5.30 18.41 -23.88
N ASP A 696 -6.43 18.88 -24.40
CA ASP A 696 -7.74 18.75 -23.81
C ASP A 696 -8.20 17.28 -23.81
N SER A 697 -7.90 16.51 -24.87
CA SER A 697 -8.23 15.08 -24.94
C SER A 697 -7.40 14.25 -23.96
N VAL A 698 -6.10 14.55 -23.80
CA VAL A 698 -5.21 13.81 -22.88
C VAL A 698 -5.62 14.02 -21.43
N ILE A 699 -5.99 15.25 -21.04
CA ILE A 699 -6.49 15.55 -19.69
C ILE A 699 -7.83 14.84 -19.44
N THR A 700 -8.73 14.91 -20.42
CA THR A 700 -10.06 14.27 -20.34
C THR A 700 -9.95 12.76 -20.19
N ASP A 701 -9.08 12.10 -20.97
CA ASP A 701 -8.80 10.66 -20.87
C ASP A 701 -8.32 10.31 -19.45
N TYR A 702 -7.33 11.03 -18.92
CA TYR A 702 -6.80 10.76 -17.60
C TYR A 702 -7.87 10.88 -16.50
N LEU A 703 -8.65 11.98 -16.53
CA LEU A 703 -9.73 12.22 -15.57
C LEU A 703 -10.79 11.13 -15.64
N LYS A 704 -11.15 10.67 -16.84
CA LYS A 704 -12.08 9.57 -17.04
C LYS A 704 -11.61 8.31 -16.30
N TYR A 705 -10.35 7.91 -16.48
CA TYR A 705 -9.85 6.67 -15.88
C TYR A 705 -9.69 6.73 -14.36
N ILE A 706 -9.17 7.83 -13.81
CA ILE A 706 -9.08 7.99 -12.35
C ILE A 706 -10.48 8.11 -11.72
N GLY A 707 -11.45 8.69 -12.43
CA GLY A 707 -12.84 8.74 -12.01
C GLY A 707 -13.52 7.35 -12.07
N GLU A 708 -13.31 6.57 -13.12
CA GLU A 708 -13.77 5.17 -13.20
C GLU A 708 -13.20 4.33 -12.04
N LEU A 709 -11.94 4.54 -11.68
CA LEU A 709 -11.33 3.90 -10.52
C LEU A 709 -12.04 4.29 -9.21
N ALA A 710 -12.37 5.56 -9.02
CA ALA A 710 -13.10 6.03 -7.83
C ALA A 710 -14.52 5.45 -7.75
N LEU A 711 -15.22 5.34 -8.88
CA LEU A 711 -16.56 4.74 -8.94
C LEU A 711 -16.50 3.23 -8.66
N SER A 712 -15.53 2.53 -9.23
CA SER A 712 -15.28 1.12 -8.91
C SER A 712 -14.98 0.97 -7.40
N ALA A 713 -14.21 1.92 -6.83
CA ALA A 713 -13.91 1.97 -5.41
C ALA A 713 -15.16 1.92 -4.53
N ILE A 714 -16.10 2.81 -4.85
CA ILE A 714 -17.42 2.89 -4.22
C ILE A 714 -18.21 1.60 -4.41
N GLU A 715 -18.24 1.02 -5.62
CA GLU A 715 -19.01 -0.21 -5.91
C GLU A 715 -18.57 -1.41 -5.05
N THR A 716 -17.26 -1.65 -4.87
CA THR A 716 -16.83 -2.76 -3.98
C THR A 716 -17.15 -2.51 -2.52
N ALA A 717 -17.12 -1.24 -2.07
CA ALA A 717 -17.50 -0.89 -0.71
C ALA A 717 -18.99 -1.17 -0.41
N ARG A 718 -19.83 -1.35 -1.44
CA ARG A 718 -21.29 -1.56 -1.33
C ARG A 718 -21.75 -3.02 -1.30
N LYS A 719 -20.86 -4.03 -1.27
CA LYS A 719 -21.17 -5.48 -1.47
C LYS A 719 -22.27 -6.11 -0.57
N SER A 720 -22.93 -5.37 0.32
CA SER A 720 -24.10 -5.78 1.12
C SER A 720 -25.46 -5.22 0.63
N GLU A 721 -25.54 -4.38 -0.41
CA GLU A 721 -26.82 -3.78 -0.87
C GLU A 721 -27.20 -4.13 -2.33
N PRO A 722 -28.45 -4.57 -2.59
CA PRO A 722 -28.89 -5.07 -3.90
C PRO A 722 -29.35 -4.01 -4.93
N ALA A 723 -29.16 -2.70 -4.68
CA ALA A 723 -29.68 -1.64 -5.56
C ALA A 723 -28.65 -1.12 -6.57
N SER A 724 -29.09 -0.91 -7.82
CA SER A 724 -28.30 -0.30 -8.92
C SER A 724 -27.61 0.99 -8.47
N PHE A 725 -26.30 1.12 -8.74
CA PHE A 725 -25.54 2.34 -8.46
C PHE A 725 -25.95 3.45 -9.42
N ASP A 726 -26.57 4.50 -8.88
CA ASP A 726 -26.87 5.71 -9.64
C ASP A 726 -25.66 6.64 -9.62
N ARG A 727 -25.03 6.85 -10.78
CA ARG A 727 -23.87 7.76 -10.92
C ARG A 727 -24.25 9.21 -10.62
N ASP A 728 -25.51 9.59 -10.81
CA ASP A 728 -26.00 10.94 -10.52
C ASP A 728 -26.14 11.20 -9.00
N SER A 729 -25.99 10.16 -8.17
CA SER A 729 -25.95 10.28 -6.71
C SER A 729 -24.57 10.67 -6.14
N VAL A 730 -23.57 10.86 -7.02
CA VAL A 730 -22.19 11.23 -6.66
C VAL A 730 -21.98 12.73 -6.80
N LEU A 731 -21.52 13.39 -5.73
CA LEU A 731 -21.02 14.75 -5.78
C LEU A 731 -19.50 14.77 -5.93
N TRP A 732 -19.03 15.25 -7.09
CA TRP A 732 -17.61 15.44 -7.37
C TRP A 732 -17.09 16.76 -6.82
N CYS A 733 -16.02 16.67 -6.03
CA CYS A 733 -15.28 17.78 -5.46
C CYS A 733 -13.85 17.74 -6.02
N VAL A 734 -13.43 18.74 -6.80
CA VAL A 734 -12.10 18.78 -7.42
C VAL A 734 -11.28 19.88 -6.76
N SER A 735 -10.10 19.53 -6.24
CA SER A 735 -9.19 20.54 -5.69
C SER A 735 -8.50 21.31 -6.81
N VAL A 736 -8.35 22.62 -6.62
CA VAL A 736 -7.69 23.51 -7.58
C VAL A 736 -6.63 24.39 -6.89
N PRO A 737 -5.50 24.69 -7.55
CA PRO A 737 -4.48 25.60 -7.00
C PRO A 737 -5.02 27.02 -6.77
N SER A 738 -4.51 27.72 -5.75
CA SER A 738 -4.91 29.11 -5.46
C SER A 738 -4.59 30.09 -6.59
N ILE A 739 -3.58 29.81 -7.43
CA ILE A 739 -3.19 30.68 -8.56
C ILE A 739 -4.09 30.53 -9.79
N TRP A 740 -4.96 29.53 -9.84
CA TRP A 740 -5.81 29.31 -11.02
C TRP A 740 -6.85 30.44 -11.15
N ASP A 741 -6.89 31.02 -12.35
CA ASP A 741 -7.94 31.97 -12.73
C ASP A 741 -9.28 31.24 -12.97
N GLU A 742 -10.34 32.02 -13.14
CA GLU A 742 -11.68 31.45 -13.32
C GLU A 742 -11.82 30.66 -14.63
N ASN A 743 -11.02 30.99 -15.66
CA ASN A 743 -11.00 30.25 -16.91
C ASN A 743 -10.43 28.83 -16.73
N ALA A 744 -9.29 28.70 -16.05
CA ALA A 744 -8.70 27.39 -15.74
C ALA A 744 -9.64 26.53 -14.87
N LYS A 745 -10.32 27.16 -13.90
CA LYS A 745 -11.36 26.50 -13.09
C LYS A 745 -12.53 26.02 -13.94
N GLN A 746 -13.01 26.82 -14.89
CA GLN A 746 -14.11 26.44 -15.78
C GLN A 746 -13.72 25.31 -16.73
N GLN A 747 -12.54 25.39 -17.34
CA GLN A 747 -12.00 24.32 -18.19
C GLN A 747 -11.91 22.99 -17.44
N MET A 748 -11.51 23.00 -16.17
CA MET A 748 -11.51 21.78 -15.35
C MET A 748 -12.90 21.17 -15.21
N ARG A 749 -13.95 21.98 -15.02
CA ARG A 749 -15.32 21.49 -14.98
C ARG A 749 -15.75 20.89 -16.33
N GLU A 750 -15.36 21.53 -17.43
CA GLU A 750 -15.62 21.00 -18.78
C GLU A 750 -14.91 19.66 -19.01
N TYR A 751 -13.66 19.50 -18.57
CA TYR A 751 -12.97 18.21 -18.65
C TYR A 751 -13.66 17.12 -17.84
N MET A 752 -14.19 17.43 -16.65
CA MET A 752 -14.97 16.48 -15.84
C MET A 752 -16.27 16.04 -16.53
N VAL A 753 -16.95 16.96 -17.23
CA VAL A 753 -18.13 16.65 -18.04
C VAL A 753 -17.75 15.79 -19.24
N ASN A 754 -16.71 16.18 -19.99
CA ASN A 754 -16.23 15.45 -21.16
C ASN A 754 -15.69 14.06 -20.80
N ALA A 755 -15.18 13.89 -19.59
CA ALA A 755 -14.74 12.60 -19.05
C ALA A 755 -15.92 11.66 -18.72
N GLY A 756 -17.16 12.15 -18.76
CA GLY A 756 -18.36 11.38 -18.46
C GLY A 756 -18.56 11.10 -16.96
N LEU A 757 -17.94 11.90 -16.09
CA LEU A 757 -18.08 11.76 -14.64
C LEU A 757 -19.32 12.48 -14.09
N VAL A 758 -19.88 13.41 -14.87
CA VAL A 758 -21.12 14.11 -14.55
C VAL A 758 -22.08 14.06 -15.74
N SER A 759 -23.37 13.83 -15.48
CA SER A 759 -24.45 13.88 -16.47
C SER A 759 -24.81 15.32 -16.88
N GLY A 760 -25.16 15.49 -18.16
CA GLY A 760 -25.34 16.79 -18.81
C GLY A 760 -26.50 17.66 -18.30
N GLU A 761 -27.45 17.13 -17.53
CA GLU A 761 -28.60 17.91 -17.03
C GLU A 761 -28.23 18.96 -15.97
N GLY A 762 -27.07 18.81 -15.30
CA GLY A 762 -26.48 19.77 -14.36
C GLY A 762 -25.42 20.70 -14.94
N GLY A 763 -24.90 20.38 -16.13
CA GLY A 763 -23.76 21.07 -16.77
C GLY A 763 -22.47 21.04 -15.92
N PRO A 764 -21.43 21.79 -16.34
CA PRO A 764 -20.15 21.92 -15.62
C PRO A 764 -20.29 22.38 -14.15
N GLU A 765 -21.30 23.21 -13.85
CA GLU A 765 -21.60 23.76 -12.51
C GLU A 765 -22.02 22.70 -11.46
N SER A 766 -22.16 21.45 -11.90
CA SER A 766 -22.35 20.29 -11.04
C SER A 766 -21.13 19.98 -10.17
N VAL A 767 -19.91 20.28 -10.64
CA VAL A 767 -18.64 19.98 -9.98
C VAL A 767 -18.31 21.04 -8.93
N MET A 768 -18.10 20.61 -7.70
CA MET A 768 -17.63 21.47 -6.61
C MET A 768 -16.12 21.67 -6.76
N LEU A 769 -15.67 22.92 -6.83
CA LEU A 769 -14.24 23.25 -6.76
C LEU A 769 -13.89 23.69 -5.35
N VAL A 770 -12.74 23.24 -4.85
CA VAL A 770 -12.19 23.60 -3.53
C VAL A 770 -10.73 24.01 -3.69
N GLN A 771 -10.29 25.07 -3.02
CA GLN A 771 -8.88 25.46 -3.07
C GLN A 771 -8.00 24.45 -2.32
N GLU A 772 -6.87 24.08 -2.90
CA GLU A 772 -5.91 23.12 -2.30
C GLU A 772 -5.46 23.55 -0.89
N THR A 773 -5.11 24.82 -0.72
CA THR A 773 -4.63 25.40 0.53
C THR A 773 -5.72 25.51 1.60
N GLU A 774 -6.96 25.84 1.21
CA GLU A 774 -8.12 25.86 2.11
C GLU A 774 -8.45 24.45 2.60
N ALA A 775 -8.50 23.47 1.70
CA ALA A 775 -8.71 22.06 2.05
C ALA A 775 -7.65 21.56 3.04
N ALA A 776 -6.37 21.81 2.75
CA ALA A 776 -5.28 21.45 3.63
C ALA A 776 -5.41 22.07 5.03
N SER A 777 -5.68 23.37 5.12
CA SER A 777 -5.84 24.05 6.41
C SER A 777 -7.00 23.48 7.22
N PHE A 778 -8.13 23.18 6.56
CA PHE A 778 -9.30 22.62 7.23
C PHE A 778 -9.02 21.22 7.80
N HIS A 779 -8.36 20.35 7.02
CA HIS A 779 -7.98 19.02 7.47
C HIS A 779 -7.00 19.07 8.65
N CYS A 780 -5.96 19.91 8.54
CA CYS A 780 -4.99 20.09 9.62
C CYS A 780 -5.67 20.60 10.90
N HIS A 781 -6.58 21.57 10.80
CA HIS A 781 -7.36 22.05 11.95
C HIS A 781 -8.22 20.96 12.58
N GLN A 782 -8.90 20.11 11.79
CA GLN A 782 -9.67 18.99 12.34
C GLN A 782 -8.80 18.01 13.14
N LEU A 783 -7.57 17.74 12.69
CA LEU A 783 -6.63 16.90 13.44
C LEU A 783 -6.22 17.55 14.78
N LEU A 784 -6.11 18.88 14.83
CA LEU A 784 -5.85 19.62 16.07
C LEU A 784 -7.00 19.47 17.08
N VAL A 785 -8.25 19.51 16.60
CA VAL A 785 -9.45 19.46 17.46
C VAL A 785 -9.78 18.03 17.91
N SER A 786 -9.55 17.02 17.06
CA SER A 786 -10.00 15.65 17.32
C SER A 786 -9.03 14.77 18.15
N ASP A 787 -7.77 15.17 18.33
CA ASP A 787 -6.73 14.35 19.00
C ASP A 787 -6.23 14.94 20.33
N HIS A 788 -7.14 15.26 21.25
CA HIS A 788 -6.84 15.83 22.58
C HIS A 788 -5.93 14.97 23.49
N GLN A 789 -5.67 13.70 23.16
CA GLN A 789 -4.85 12.81 24.00
C GLN A 789 -3.41 12.63 23.50
N SER A 790 -3.10 12.92 22.23
CA SER A 790 -1.76 12.67 21.63
C SER A 790 -1.00 13.97 21.28
N LEU A 791 -1.72 15.07 21.00
CA LEU A 791 -1.14 16.34 20.52
C LEU A 791 -1.21 17.46 21.58
N ARG A 792 -0.77 17.19 22.81
CA ARG A 792 -0.83 18.16 23.94
C ARG A 792 -0.02 19.46 23.77
N THR A 793 0.68 19.65 22.64
CA THR A 793 1.60 20.77 22.39
C THR A 793 1.14 21.74 21.29
N LEU A 794 0.00 21.50 20.63
CA LEU A 794 -0.50 22.38 19.56
C LEU A 794 -1.65 23.27 20.05
N PRO A 795 -1.73 24.54 19.60
CA PRO A 795 -2.66 25.51 20.15
C PRO A 795 -4.04 25.40 19.51
N THR A 796 -5.08 25.77 20.27
CA THR A 796 -6.40 26.01 19.69
C THR A 796 -6.34 27.27 18.82
N LEU A 797 -6.76 27.14 17.56
CA LEU A 797 -6.91 28.28 16.65
C LEU A 797 -8.16 29.08 17.01
N LEU A 798 -7.97 30.37 17.25
CA LEU A 798 -8.96 31.38 17.57
C LEU A 798 -9.17 32.30 16.37
N VAL A 799 -10.28 33.05 16.38
CA VAL A 799 -10.57 34.05 15.36
C VAL A 799 -9.46 35.12 15.35
N ARG A 800 -9.03 35.54 14.17
CA ARG A 800 -7.88 36.41 13.86
C ARG A 800 -6.50 35.78 14.01
N ASP A 801 -6.39 34.51 14.40
CA ASP A 801 -5.11 33.82 14.32
C ASP A 801 -4.69 33.68 12.85
N LYS A 802 -3.41 33.91 12.58
CA LYS A 802 -2.81 33.75 11.26
C LYS A 802 -2.17 32.38 11.13
N VAL A 803 -2.50 31.69 10.05
CA VAL A 803 -2.04 30.34 9.71
C VAL A 803 -1.30 30.41 8.38
N LEU A 804 -0.05 29.93 8.36
CA LEU A 804 0.72 29.81 7.11
C LEU A 804 0.53 28.40 6.55
N VAL A 805 0.00 28.28 5.34
CA VAL A 805 -0.11 27.00 4.64
C VAL A 805 1.02 26.90 3.62
N VAL A 806 1.82 25.85 3.71
CA VAL A 806 2.95 25.55 2.83
C VAL A 806 2.65 24.21 2.13
N ASP A 807 2.08 24.25 0.94
CA ASP A 807 1.85 23.06 0.12
C ASP A 807 3.08 22.77 -0.74
N ILE A 808 3.85 21.76 -0.33
CA ILE A 808 5.07 21.32 -0.99
C ILE A 808 4.74 20.12 -1.87
N GLY A 809 4.24 20.41 -3.07
CA GLY A 809 3.90 19.42 -4.08
C GLY A 809 5.10 18.83 -4.83
N GLY A 810 4.81 17.99 -5.83
CA GLY A 810 5.82 17.39 -6.70
C GLY A 810 6.54 18.41 -7.57
N ARG A 811 5.85 19.42 -8.11
CA ARG A 811 6.45 20.45 -8.99
C ARG A 811 6.35 21.85 -8.45
N THR A 812 5.17 22.20 -7.94
CA THR A 812 4.87 23.52 -7.41
C THR A 812 4.91 23.48 -5.90
N VAL A 813 5.38 24.57 -5.33
CA VAL A 813 5.25 24.88 -3.92
C VAL A 813 4.41 26.13 -3.82
N ASP A 814 3.29 26.03 -3.11
CA ASP A 814 2.29 27.06 -2.96
C ASP A 814 2.26 27.48 -1.48
N VAL A 815 2.58 28.75 -1.20
CA VAL A 815 2.68 29.28 0.17
C VAL A 815 1.73 30.45 0.34
N VAL A 816 0.81 30.36 1.30
CA VAL A 816 -0.21 31.38 1.54
C VAL A 816 -0.43 31.60 3.04
N VAL A 817 -0.61 32.85 3.45
CA VAL A 817 -1.07 33.18 4.80
C VAL A 817 -2.58 33.29 4.79
N GLN A 818 -3.23 32.62 5.73
CA GLN A 818 -4.66 32.66 5.96
C GLN A 818 -4.98 33.21 7.36
N GLU A 819 -6.08 33.93 7.49
CA GLU A 819 -6.62 34.38 8.77
C GLU A 819 -7.86 33.54 9.14
N VAL A 820 -7.92 33.08 10.39
CA VAL A 820 -9.08 32.36 10.93
C VAL A 820 -10.23 33.32 11.15
N ILE A 821 -11.32 33.15 10.41
CA ILE A 821 -12.53 34.00 10.52
C ILE A 821 -13.56 33.37 11.46
N ARG A 822 -13.61 32.03 11.52
CA ARG A 822 -14.46 31.27 12.45
C ARG A 822 -13.66 30.11 13.03
N SER A 823 -13.79 29.86 14.33
CA SER A 823 -13.10 28.78 15.05
C SER A 823 -14.05 27.65 15.45
N GLY A 824 -13.50 26.57 16.02
CA GLY A 824 -14.27 25.41 16.48
C GLY A 824 -14.78 24.52 15.34
N ASN A 825 -16.00 23.98 15.49
CA ASN A 825 -16.60 23.04 14.52
C ASN A 825 -17.03 23.70 13.20
N ASN A 826 -17.14 25.02 13.18
CA ASN A 826 -17.44 25.82 11.99
C ASN A 826 -16.20 26.57 11.52
N PHE A 827 -15.04 25.89 11.50
CA PHE A 827 -13.76 26.48 11.13
C PHE A 827 -13.84 27.08 9.72
N LYS A 828 -13.42 28.35 9.59
CA LYS A 828 -13.37 29.03 8.31
C LYS A 828 -12.17 29.95 8.28
N VAL A 829 -11.46 29.92 7.17
CA VAL A 829 -10.26 30.73 6.91
C VAL A 829 -10.45 31.60 5.69
N GLN A 830 -9.66 32.66 5.59
CA GLN A 830 -9.58 33.53 4.43
C GLN A 830 -8.12 33.83 4.10
N GLU A 831 -7.74 33.81 2.82
CA GLU A 831 -6.40 34.22 2.39
C GLU A 831 -6.16 35.70 2.73
N LEU A 832 -5.02 35.99 3.37
CA LEU A 832 -4.61 37.31 3.82
C LEU A 832 -3.57 37.94 2.89
N THR A 833 -2.77 37.11 2.21
CA THR A 833 -1.71 37.52 1.27
C THR A 833 -1.93 36.86 -0.08
N ALA A 834 -1.38 37.48 -1.14
CA ALA A 834 -1.26 36.80 -2.43
C ALA A 834 -0.31 35.60 -2.29
N PRO A 835 -0.64 34.42 -2.85
CA PRO A 835 0.18 33.22 -2.68
C PRO A 835 1.55 33.37 -3.36
N SER A 836 2.60 32.98 -2.64
CA SER A 836 3.95 32.79 -3.19
C SER A 836 4.03 31.42 -3.85
N VAL A 837 4.31 31.39 -5.16
CA VAL A 837 4.39 30.13 -5.92
C VAL A 837 5.78 29.94 -6.49
N GLY A 838 6.37 28.76 -6.27
CA GLY A 838 7.68 28.41 -6.82
C GLY A 838 7.69 27.06 -7.54
N ARG A 839 8.50 26.95 -8.59
CA ARG A 839 8.81 25.67 -9.26
C ARG A 839 10.01 25.01 -8.58
N CYS A 840 9.83 24.61 -7.33
CA CYS A 840 10.87 24.05 -6.47
C CYS A 840 10.40 22.84 -5.63
N GLY A 841 9.45 22.05 -6.14
CA GLY A 841 9.00 20.80 -5.51
C GLY A 841 9.93 19.61 -5.72
N GLY A 842 9.49 18.40 -5.38
CA GLY A 842 10.30 17.16 -5.46
C GLY A 842 10.93 16.87 -6.84
N THR A 843 10.25 17.19 -7.94
CA THR A 843 10.78 17.08 -9.32
C THR A 843 11.91 18.05 -9.64
N SER A 844 12.04 19.14 -8.88
CA SER A 844 13.19 20.04 -8.99
C SER A 844 14.42 19.41 -8.33
N VAL A 845 14.21 18.59 -7.30
CA VAL A 845 15.27 17.74 -6.73
C VAL A 845 15.68 16.66 -7.74
N ASP A 846 14.72 16.04 -8.43
CA ASP A 846 15.01 15.09 -9.52
C ASP A 846 15.85 15.73 -10.63
N ALA A 847 15.50 16.96 -11.04
CA ALA A 847 16.29 17.72 -12.02
C ALA A 847 17.70 18.07 -11.50
N SER A 848 17.82 18.42 -10.22
CA SER A 848 19.10 18.69 -9.56
C SER A 848 19.98 17.43 -9.52
N PHE A 849 19.38 16.29 -9.20
CA PHE A 849 20.02 14.97 -9.22
C PHE A 849 20.52 14.61 -10.63
N MET A 850 19.67 14.77 -11.66
CA MET A 850 20.09 14.53 -13.04
C MET A 850 21.25 15.43 -13.44
N LYS A 851 21.23 16.71 -13.08
CA LYS A 851 22.34 17.64 -13.34
C LYS A 851 23.62 17.27 -12.61
N PHE A 852 23.50 16.80 -11.36
CA PHE A 852 24.62 16.28 -10.59
C PHE A 852 25.24 15.07 -11.31
N LEU A 853 24.40 14.13 -11.76
CA LEU A 853 24.87 12.98 -12.52
C LEU A 853 25.54 13.42 -13.83
N SER A 854 24.96 14.32 -14.63
CA SER A 854 25.56 14.74 -15.91
C SER A 854 26.93 15.38 -15.74
N ARG A 855 27.17 16.09 -14.63
CA ARG A 855 28.50 16.65 -14.31
C ARG A 855 29.52 15.57 -13.95
N ARG A 856 29.06 14.52 -13.25
CA ARG A 856 29.91 13.39 -12.83
C ARG A 856 30.11 12.38 -13.96
N ILE A 857 29.17 12.34 -14.91
CA ILE A 857 29.02 11.35 -15.97
C ILE A 857 28.92 12.13 -17.28
N GLY A 858 30.06 12.47 -17.88
CA GLY A 858 30.14 13.45 -18.97
C GLY A 858 29.30 13.12 -20.22
N CYS A 859 29.04 11.86 -20.53
CA CYS A 859 28.23 11.43 -21.69
C CYS A 859 26.74 11.20 -21.37
N LEU A 860 26.29 11.38 -20.11
CA LEU A 860 24.94 11.00 -19.68
C LEU A 860 23.83 11.65 -20.50
N ASP A 861 23.95 12.95 -20.74
CA ASP A 861 22.92 13.72 -21.43
C ASP A 861 22.79 13.31 -22.91
N GLU A 862 23.90 12.86 -23.52
CA GLU A 862 23.91 12.37 -24.90
C GLU A 862 23.27 10.99 -24.98
N PHE A 863 23.70 10.08 -24.10
CA PHE A 863 23.15 8.73 -23.99
C PHE A 863 21.63 8.74 -23.71
N LEU A 864 21.17 9.55 -22.75
CA LEU A 864 19.74 9.64 -22.42
C LEU A 864 18.89 10.32 -23.51
N ARG A 865 19.50 11.07 -24.43
CA ARG A 865 18.79 11.63 -25.58
C ARG A 865 18.42 10.55 -26.58
N GLU A 866 19.30 9.57 -26.74
CA GLU A 866 19.09 8.42 -27.63
C GLU A 866 18.24 7.34 -26.95
N GLU A 867 18.35 7.19 -25.62
CA GLU A 867 17.69 6.13 -24.85
C GLU A 867 16.95 6.67 -23.59
N ASP A 868 15.95 7.55 -23.79
CA ASP A 868 15.21 8.26 -22.72
C ASP A 868 14.55 7.33 -21.67
N ARG A 869 14.28 6.07 -22.01
CA ARG A 869 13.72 5.09 -21.07
C ARG A 869 14.64 4.82 -19.87
N TYR A 870 15.94 4.91 -20.05
CA TYR A 870 16.89 4.78 -18.94
C TYR A 870 16.84 5.94 -17.96
N ARG A 871 16.42 7.13 -18.41
CA ARG A 871 16.16 8.28 -17.54
C ARG A 871 15.12 7.93 -16.49
N TRP A 872 14.05 7.28 -16.90
CA TRP A 872 12.96 6.89 -16.01
C TRP A 872 13.38 5.80 -15.03
N ARG A 873 14.17 4.82 -15.46
CA ARG A 873 14.72 3.80 -14.55
C ARG A 873 15.65 4.43 -13.50
N LEU A 874 16.48 5.40 -13.88
CA LEU A 874 17.33 6.15 -12.94
C LEU A 874 16.48 6.91 -11.90
N LEU A 875 15.43 7.58 -12.35
CA LEU A 875 14.55 8.35 -11.46
C LEU A 875 13.74 7.44 -10.51
N MET A 876 13.37 6.22 -10.93
CA MET A 876 12.72 5.24 -10.06
C MET A 876 13.61 4.83 -8.88
N GLU A 877 14.88 4.56 -9.13
CA GLU A 877 15.85 4.17 -8.10
C GLU A 877 16.25 5.36 -7.22
N TRP A 878 16.24 6.56 -7.80
CA TRP A 878 16.41 7.80 -7.07
C TRP A 878 15.26 8.09 -6.09
N GLU A 879 14.03 7.68 -6.40
CA GLU A 879 12.85 8.00 -5.60
C GLU A 879 12.98 7.52 -4.14
N ASP A 880 13.51 6.32 -3.92
CA ASP A 880 13.72 5.75 -2.58
C ASP A 880 14.74 6.55 -1.77
N ILE A 881 15.84 6.97 -2.39
CA ILE A 881 16.88 7.78 -1.75
C ILE A 881 16.34 9.18 -1.45
N LYS A 882 15.63 9.77 -2.41
CA LYS A 882 15.00 11.09 -2.26
C LYS A 882 14.01 11.11 -1.10
N CYS A 883 13.13 10.11 -1.02
CA CYS A 883 12.12 10.02 0.04
C CYS A 883 12.73 9.67 1.41
N GLY A 884 13.83 8.90 1.43
CA GLY A 884 14.48 8.44 2.66
C GLY A 884 15.48 9.42 3.29
N PHE A 885 15.87 10.48 2.58
CA PHE A 885 16.90 11.42 3.04
C PHE A 885 16.46 12.24 4.27
N GLY A 886 17.26 12.20 5.35
CA GLY A 886 16.99 12.90 6.62
C GLY A 886 17.97 12.58 7.76
N HIS A 887 17.69 13.05 8.98
CA HIS A 887 18.56 12.97 10.16
C HIS A 887 19.20 11.59 10.44
N GLN A 888 18.48 10.48 10.26
CA GLN A 888 19.03 9.12 10.47
C GLN A 888 20.13 8.75 9.45
N MET A 889 19.98 9.22 8.20
CA MET A 889 21.02 9.09 7.17
C MET A 889 22.15 10.10 7.34
N MET A 890 21.90 11.23 8.02
CA MET A 890 22.91 12.25 8.29
C MET A 890 23.84 11.91 9.46
N SER A 891 23.47 10.95 10.31
CA SER A 891 24.28 10.49 11.46
C SER A 891 25.21 9.29 11.14
N SER A 892 25.14 8.71 9.94
CA SER A 892 26.01 7.61 9.52
C SER A 892 27.21 8.12 8.71
N THR A 893 28.38 7.52 8.89
CA THR A 893 29.59 7.77 8.08
C THR A 893 29.58 7.04 6.72
N ASP A 894 28.52 6.28 6.43
CA ASP A 894 28.47 5.38 5.28
C ASP A 894 28.09 6.11 3.97
N THR A 895 28.79 5.79 2.88
CA THR A 895 28.44 6.21 1.52
C THR A 895 27.19 5.47 1.03
N MET A 896 26.27 6.19 0.35
CA MET A 896 25.07 5.58 -0.24
C MET A 896 25.34 5.19 -1.68
N ASN A 897 24.90 4.01 -2.10
CA ASN A 897 25.17 3.54 -3.47
C ASN A 897 23.87 3.45 -4.27
N ILE A 898 23.79 4.17 -5.40
CA ILE A 898 22.82 3.91 -6.46
C ILE A 898 23.37 2.76 -7.29
N THR A 899 22.61 1.68 -7.41
CA THR A 899 23.07 0.49 -8.11
C THR A 899 22.62 0.54 -9.58
N LEU A 900 23.55 0.85 -10.48
CA LEU A 900 23.28 1.05 -11.91
C LEU A 900 23.06 -0.23 -12.72
N HIS A 901 23.55 -1.39 -12.25
CA HIS A 901 23.50 -2.64 -13.04
C HIS A 901 22.08 -3.19 -13.26
N ASN A 902 21.08 -2.72 -12.53
CA ASN A 902 19.66 -3.05 -12.73
C ASN A 902 18.92 -2.00 -13.57
N ILE A 903 19.59 -0.89 -13.91
CA ILE A 903 19.00 0.32 -14.47
C ILE A 903 19.40 0.47 -15.94
N LEU A 904 20.71 0.52 -16.17
CA LEU A 904 21.36 0.61 -17.46
C LEU A 904 21.85 -0.80 -17.82
N LEU A 905 21.73 -1.23 -19.08
CA LEU A 905 22.51 -2.38 -19.52
C LEU A 905 23.97 -1.93 -19.49
N PRO A 906 24.81 -2.37 -18.52
CA PRO A 906 26.13 -1.78 -18.33
C PRO A 906 27.00 -1.95 -19.57
N GLU A 907 26.78 -3.05 -20.28
CA GLU A 907 27.37 -3.40 -21.57
C GLU A 907 27.04 -2.33 -22.64
N LYS A 908 25.76 -1.97 -22.82
CA LYS A 908 25.36 -0.91 -23.77
C LYS A 908 25.95 0.46 -23.45
N TRP A 909 26.03 0.80 -22.16
CA TRP A 909 26.60 2.08 -21.74
C TRP A 909 28.12 2.11 -21.99
N GLU A 910 28.80 1.03 -21.63
CA GLU A 910 30.24 0.85 -21.85
C GLU A 910 30.58 0.88 -23.35
N GLU A 911 29.76 0.22 -24.19
CA GLU A 911 29.84 0.31 -25.65
C GLU A 911 29.67 1.76 -26.14
N TYR A 912 28.66 2.49 -25.65
CA TYR A 912 28.42 3.88 -26.04
C TYR A 912 29.60 4.81 -25.70
N GLU A 913 30.18 4.66 -24.51
CA GLU A 913 31.37 5.43 -24.11
C GLU A 913 32.59 5.07 -24.96
N MET A 914 32.78 3.79 -25.28
CA MET A 914 33.89 3.30 -26.10
C MET A 914 33.80 3.81 -27.55
N GLU A 915 32.61 3.77 -28.16
CA GLU A 915 32.39 4.24 -29.53
C GLU A 915 32.66 5.74 -29.70
N ARG A 916 32.37 6.54 -28.66
CA ARG A 916 32.55 8.00 -28.68
C ARG A 916 33.85 8.49 -28.03
N GLY A 917 34.73 7.57 -27.62
CA GLY A 917 36.07 7.91 -27.10
C GLY A 917 36.07 8.52 -25.69
N TYR A 918 35.05 8.24 -24.87
CA TYR A 918 35.04 8.63 -23.46
C TYR A 918 35.94 7.70 -22.62
N PRO A 919 36.60 8.21 -21.55
CA PRO A 919 37.45 7.41 -20.69
C PRO A 919 36.65 6.35 -19.91
N ARG A 920 37.20 5.13 -19.84
CA ARG A 920 36.57 4.00 -19.15
C ARG A 920 36.48 4.23 -17.64
N ARG A 921 35.37 3.82 -17.03
CA ARG A 921 35.12 4.01 -15.59
C ARG A 921 35.58 2.82 -14.76
N GLU A 922 35.82 3.08 -13.47
CA GLU A 922 36.10 2.04 -12.48
C GLU A 922 34.89 1.14 -12.20
N SER A 923 33.66 1.67 -12.32
CA SER A 923 32.43 0.87 -12.24
C SER A 923 31.29 1.45 -13.07
N TYR A 924 30.66 0.59 -13.87
CA TYR A 924 29.38 0.85 -14.55
C TYR A 924 28.18 0.31 -13.75
N SER A 925 28.44 -0.32 -12.60
CA SER A 925 27.44 -1.05 -11.83
C SER A 925 26.85 -0.27 -10.65
N LYS A 926 27.52 0.82 -10.21
CA LYS A 926 27.14 1.63 -9.04
C LYS A 926 27.60 3.08 -9.15
N ILE A 927 26.85 4.02 -8.56
CA ILE A 927 27.25 5.41 -8.28
C ILE A 927 27.19 5.63 -6.79
N GLU A 928 28.32 6.00 -6.18
CA GLU A 928 28.39 6.31 -4.75
C GLU A 928 28.05 7.78 -4.51
N LEU A 929 27.02 8.04 -3.72
CA LEU A 929 26.59 9.35 -3.24
C LEU A 929 26.99 9.53 -1.77
N THR A 930 27.81 10.55 -1.52
CA THR A 930 28.15 10.99 -0.17
C THR A 930 27.04 11.86 0.41
N GLN A 931 27.09 12.10 1.73
CA GLN A 931 26.19 13.07 2.38
C GLN A 931 26.31 14.48 1.77
N GLN A 932 27.53 14.88 1.38
CA GLN A 932 27.78 16.18 0.76
C GLN A 932 27.17 16.25 -0.65
N ASP A 933 27.20 15.15 -1.39
CA ASP A 933 26.54 15.07 -2.69
C ASP A 933 25.03 15.25 -2.55
N LEU A 934 24.40 14.54 -1.62
CA LEU A 934 22.96 14.66 -1.35
C LEU A 934 22.57 16.08 -0.94
N LYS A 935 23.37 16.73 -0.08
CA LYS A 935 23.18 18.15 0.23
C LYS A 935 23.29 19.04 -1.01
N SER A 936 24.30 18.83 -1.85
CA SER A 936 24.48 19.61 -3.08
C SER A 936 23.31 19.45 -4.08
N ILE A 937 22.60 18.33 -4.00
CA ILE A 937 21.41 18.04 -4.80
C ILE A 937 20.17 18.73 -4.19
N PHE A 938 19.96 18.61 -2.87
CA PHE A 938 18.77 19.10 -2.17
C PHE A 938 18.80 20.60 -1.85
N ASP A 939 19.91 21.12 -1.33
CA ASP A 939 20.03 22.48 -0.80
C ASP A 939 19.56 23.56 -1.80
N PRO A 940 19.98 23.55 -3.09
CA PRO A 940 19.55 24.57 -4.03
C PRO A 940 18.03 24.63 -4.27
N VAL A 941 17.33 23.54 -4.00
CA VAL A 941 15.87 23.43 -4.13
C VAL A 941 15.20 23.81 -2.80
N VAL A 942 15.69 23.28 -1.68
CA VAL A 942 15.15 23.57 -0.35
C VAL A 942 15.33 25.04 0.01
N ASP A 943 16.46 25.66 -0.33
CA ASP A 943 16.70 27.08 -0.08
C ASP A 943 15.69 27.98 -0.79
N LYS A 944 15.23 27.58 -1.99
CA LYS A 944 14.14 28.28 -2.68
C LYS A 944 12.81 28.15 -1.93
N ILE A 945 12.51 26.97 -1.39
CA ILE A 945 11.30 26.76 -0.56
C ILE A 945 11.35 27.66 0.67
N LEU A 946 12.49 27.70 1.37
CA LEU A 946 12.68 28.56 2.54
C LEU A 946 12.50 30.04 2.16
N GLY A 947 13.05 30.50 1.03
CA GLY A 947 12.87 31.87 0.55
C GLY A 947 11.41 32.24 0.25
N LEU A 948 10.59 31.31 -0.25
CA LEU A 948 9.15 31.55 -0.45
C LEU A 948 8.42 31.73 0.89
N ILE A 949 8.78 30.92 1.89
CA ILE A 949 8.24 31.01 3.25
C ILE A 949 8.64 32.35 3.89
N GLU A 950 9.92 32.73 3.81
CA GLU A 950 10.42 34.03 4.28
C GLU A 950 9.68 35.19 3.63
N THR A 951 9.46 35.13 2.32
CA THR A 951 8.72 36.16 1.58
C THR A 951 7.30 36.33 2.12
N GLN A 952 6.62 35.23 2.48
CA GLN A 952 5.26 35.28 3.04
C GLN A 952 5.26 35.77 4.50
N LEU A 953 6.20 35.29 5.33
CA LEU A 953 6.33 35.75 6.71
C LEU A 953 6.67 37.25 6.80
N SER A 954 7.44 37.79 5.85
CA SER A 954 7.78 39.23 5.82
C SER A 954 6.57 40.15 5.58
N GLN A 955 5.49 39.64 4.99
CA GLN A 955 4.30 40.41 4.66
C GLN A 955 3.31 40.53 5.84
N VAL A 956 3.48 39.74 6.91
CA VAL A 956 2.51 39.67 8.01
C VAL A 956 3.19 39.70 9.36
N GLN A 957 2.61 40.42 10.32
CA GLN A 957 3.06 40.36 11.71
C GLN A 957 2.51 39.11 12.40
N SER A 958 3.42 38.24 12.87
CA SER A 958 3.17 37.03 13.67
C SER A 958 2.31 35.97 12.98
N VAL A 959 2.80 34.72 12.95
CA VAL A 959 2.05 33.55 12.50
C VAL A 959 2.02 32.54 13.63
N LYS A 960 0.82 32.08 13.98
CA LYS A 960 0.62 31.18 15.11
C LYS A 960 0.94 29.74 14.77
N VAL A 961 0.53 29.29 13.58
CA VAL A 961 0.76 27.92 13.12
C VAL A 961 1.17 27.90 11.65
N MET A 962 2.19 27.11 11.32
CA MET A 962 2.56 26.77 9.95
C MET A 962 2.14 25.32 9.67
N PHE A 963 1.24 25.13 8.70
CA PHE A 963 0.85 23.83 8.18
C PHE A 963 1.69 23.49 6.95
N VAL A 964 2.50 22.44 7.05
CA VAL A 964 3.32 21.93 5.94
C VAL A 964 2.66 20.67 5.39
N VAL A 965 2.21 20.73 4.14
CA VAL A 965 1.42 19.68 3.47
C VAL A 965 1.97 19.39 2.07
N GLY A 966 1.37 18.43 1.36
CA GLY A 966 1.79 18.07 0.00
C GLY A 966 2.68 16.83 -0.03
N GLY A 967 2.87 16.27 -1.23
CA GLY A 967 3.59 15.01 -1.40
C GLY A 967 5.06 15.08 -0.96
N PHE A 968 5.75 16.18 -1.26
CA PHE A 968 7.17 16.33 -0.95
C PHE A 968 7.42 16.85 0.47
N ALA A 969 6.39 17.36 1.16
CA ALA A 969 6.45 17.63 2.60
C ALA A 969 6.67 16.37 3.46
N GLY A 970 6.46 15.18 2.90
CA GLY A 970 6.84 13.92 3.54
C GLY A 970 8.36 13.74 3.71
N SER A 971 9.20 14.54 3.02
CA SER A 971 10.65 14.47 3.13
C SER A 971 11.12 14.87 4.54
N PRO A 972 11.80 13.97 5.29
CA PRO A 972 12.32 14.31 6.60
C PRO A 972 13.33 15.47 6.55
N TYR A 973 14.17 15.52 5.51
CA TYR A 973 15.16 16.58 5.31
C TYR A 973 14.52 17.96 5.13
N VAL A 974 13.48 18.07 4.28
CA VAL A 974 12.76 19.33 4.06
C VAL A 974 12.14 19.83 5.37
N MET A 975 11.47 18.94 6.11
CA MET A 975 10.87 19.29 7.40
C MET A 975 11.90 19.72 8.46
N GLU A 976 13.07 19.08 8.49
CA GLU A 976 14.17 19.46 9.37
C GLU A 976 14.70 20.86 9.05
N ARG A 977 14.91 21.16 7.76
CA ARG A 977 15.37 22.48 7.29
C ARG A 977 14.36 23.59 7.58
N ILE A 978 13.07 23.35 7.37
CA ILE A 978 11.99 24.29 7.71
C ILE A 978 11.98 24.55 9.23
N ARG A 979 12.02 23.49 10.05
CA ARG A 979 12.04 23.64 11.51
C ARG A 979 13.27 24.38 11.99
N ALA A 980 14.46 24.03 11.50
CA ALA A 980 15.71 24.69 11.87
C ALA A 980 15.71 26.19 11.52
N ARG A 981 15.06 26.57 10.42
CA ARG A 981 15.02 27.96 9.96
C ARG A 981 13.95 28.80 10.66
N PHE A 982 12.78 28.25 10.94
CA PHE A 982 11.59 29.03 11.35
C PHE A 982 11.06 28.72 12.75
N CYS A 983 11.68 27.83 13.54
CA CYS A 983 11.22 27.52 14.90
C CYS A 983 11.20 28.72 15.86
N HIS A 984 11.94 29.79 15.54
CA HIS A 984 11.97 31.03 16.33
C HIS A 984 11.00 32.10 15.80
N GLU A 985 10.48 31.95 14.57
CA GLU A 985 9.60 32.93 13.91
C GLU A 985 8.12 32.52 13.93
N VAL A 986 7.85 31.21 14.01
CA VAL A 986 6.49 30.64 14.06
C VAL A 986 6.34 29.76 15.28
N ASP A 987 5.31 30.02 16.08
CA ASP A 987 5.10 29.36 17.38
C ASP A 987 4.97 27.83 17.24
N HIS A 988 4.29 27.37 16.19
CA HIS A 988 4.04 25.95 15.95
C HIS A 988 4.17 25.57 14.48
N ILE A 989 5.04 24.60 14.17
CA ILE A 989 5.19 24.03 12.81
C ILE A 989 4.64 22.60 12.82
N PHE A 990 3.57 22.38 12.06
CA PHE A 990 2.84 21.12 12.02
C PHE A 990 2.76 20.54 10.60
N SER A 991 3.00 19.24 10.48
CA SER A 991 2.68 18.46 9.28
C SER A 991 1.79 17.29 9.71
N PRO A 992 0.69 17.00 9.02
CA PRO A 992 -0.14 15.85 9.33
C PRO A 992 0.64 14.54 9.05
N PRO A 993 0.22 13.39 9.62
CA PRO A 993 0.93 12.12 9.43
C PRO A 993 1.05 11.65 7.97
N ASN A 994 0.09 12.03 7.11
CA ASN A 994 0.16 11.81 5.68
C ASN A 994 -0.08 13.15 4.96
N PRO A 995 0.98 13.94 4.72
CA PRO A 995 0.84 15.26 4.11
C PRO A 995 0.32 15.21 2.67
N GLY A 996 0.54 14.09 1.96
CA GLY A 996 0.03 13.87 0.60
C GLY A 996 -1.49 13.67 0.50
N SER A 997 -2.17 13.25 1.57
CA SER A 997 -3.63 13.05 1.57
C SER A 997 -4.43 14.25 2.11
N ALA A 998 -3.75 15.24 2.69
CA ALA A 998 -4.39 16.33 3.43
C ALA A 998 -5.40 17.12 2.58
N ILE A 999 -5.06 17.38 1.32
CA ILE A 999 -5.93 18.12 0.37
C ILE A 999 -7.21 17.33 0.09
N MET A 1000 -7.11 16.04 -0.27
CA MET A 1000 -8.27 15.21 -0.58
C MET A 1000 -9.19 15.04 0.64
N GLN A 1001 -8.62 14.78 1.82
CA GLN A 1001 -9.38 14.62 3.06
C GLN A 1001 -10.04 15.94 3.48
N GLY A 1002 -9.32 17.06 3.32
CA GLY A 1002 -9.83 18.40 3.56
C GLY A 1002 -10.97 18.78 2.62
N ALA A 1003 -10.87 18.43 1.34
CA ALA A 1003 -11.90 18.69 0.35
C ALA A 1003 -13.21 17.93 0.66
N ILE A 1004 -13.12 16.69 1.15
CA ILE A 1004 -14.29 15.96 1.67
C ILE A 1004 -14.87 16.67 2.88
N ALA A 1005 -14.02 16.98 3.85
CA ALA A 1005 -14.46 17.55 5.12
C ALA A 1005 -15.12 18.92 4.93
N LEU A 1006 -14.59 19.76 4.03
CA LEU A 1006 -15.20 21.03 3.64
C LEU A 1006 -16.56 20.82 2.97
N ALA A 1007 -16.67 19.88 2.03
CA ALA A 1007 -17.91 19.60 1.32
C ALA A 1007 -19.04 19.07 2.22
N LEU A 1008 -18.71 18.51 3.38
CA LEU A 1008 -19.67 18.05 4.39
C LEU A 1008 -20.14 19.17 5.35
N THR A 1009 -19.58 20.38 5.27
CA THR A 1009 -19.98 21.48 6.16
C THR A 1009 -21.39 22.00 5.80
N PRO A 1010 -22.18 22.49 6.79
CA PRO A 1010 -23.50 23.07 6.51
C PRO A 1010 -23.47 24.22 5.49
N ASP A 1011 -22.43 25.06 5.54
CA ASP A 1011 -22.24 26.17 4.60
C ASP A 1011 -21.97 25.65 3.18
N ALA A 1012 -21.12 24.64 3.02
CA ALA A 1012 -20.87 24.01 1.72
C ALA A 1012 -22.12 23.30 1.18
N ILE A 1013 -22.91 22.69 2.05
CA ILE A 1013 -24.18 22.06 1.70
C ILE A 1013 -25.18 23.10 1.20
N ALA A 1014 -25.32 24.23 1.87
CA ALA A 1014 -26.16 25.35 1.43
C ALA A 1014 -25.68 25.94 0.09
N GLN A 1015 -24.36 26.06 -0.09
CA GLN A 1015 -23.73 26.60 -1.31
C GLN A 1015 -23.78 25.63 -2.51
N ALA A 1016 -23.79 24.32 -2.27
CA ALA A 1016 -23.90 23.31 -3.33
C ALA A 1016 -25.32 23.20 -3.92
N VAL A 1017 -26.31 23.72 -3.21
CA VAL A 1017 -27.72 23.76 -3.63
C VAL A 1017 -28.06 25.08 -4.37
N THR A 1018 -27.21 26.12 -4.30
CA THR A 1018 -27.45 27.45 -4.92
C THR A 1018 -26.26 27.94 -5.78
N PRO A 1019 -26.28 27.77 -7.12
CA PRO A 1019 -25.19 28.15 -8.01
C PRO A 1019 -24.83 29.65 -8.01
N ASP A 1020 -25.79 30.52 -7.73
CA ASP A 1020 -25.66 31.99 -7.82
C ASP A 1020 -25.24 32.66 -6.49
N ALA A 1021 -24.80 31.90 -5.49
CA ALA A 1021 -24.40 32.45 -4.20
C ALA A 1021 -23.16 33.36 -4.33
N ILE A 1022 -23.27 34.60 -3.85
CA ILE A 1022 -22.20 35.59 -3.89
C ILE A 1022 -21.20 35.31 -2.74
N VAL A 1023 -19.91 35.24 -3.05
CA VAL A 1023 -18.84 34.90 -2.08
C VAL A 1023 -17.83 36.04 -1.92
N PRO A 1024 -17.33 36.31 -0.71
CA PRO A 1024 -16.26 37.28 -0.51
C PRO A 1024 -14.95 36.81 -1.18
N ARG A 1025 -14.26 37.68 -1.94
CA ARG A 1025 -12.93 37.37 -2.52
C ARG A 1025 -12.02 38.60 -2.53
N ILE A 1026 -10.71 38.36 -2.64
CA ILE A 1026 -9.69 39.36 -2.95
C ILE A 1026 -9.53 39.43 -4.48
N LEU A 1027 -9.49 40.64 -5.04
CA LEU A 1027 -9.24 40.81 -6.47
C LEU A 1027 -7.78 40.53 -6.83
N MET A 1028 -7.56 39.66 -7.81
CA MET A 1028 -6.20 39.31 -8.29
C MET A 1028 -5.68 40.24 -9.39
N LYS A 1029 -6.56 41.05 -10.00
CA LYS A 1029 -6.25 42.00 -11.07
C LYS A 1029 -6.96 43.33 -10.81
N THR A 1030 -6.36 44.41 -11.29
CA THR A 1030 -7.00 45.73 -11.36
C THR A 1030 -7.84 45.79 -12.63
N TYR A 1031 -9.14 46.04 -12.51
CA TYR A 1031 -10.05 46.23 -13.65
C TYR A 1031 -10.29 47.71 -13.87
N GLY A 1032 -10.23 48.16 -15.12
CA GLY A 1032 -10.38 49.55 -15.49
C GLY A 1032 -10.85 49.74 -16.92
N ILE A 1033 -11.01 50.99 -17.32
CA ILE A 1033 -11.39 51.36 -18.68
C ILE A 1033 -10.38 52.33 -19.29
N THR A 1034 -10.38 52.43 -20.62
CA THR A 1034 -9.71 53.53 -21.31
C THR A 1034 -10.53 54.81 -21.22
N MET A 1035 -9.88 55.93 -20.91
CA MET A 1035 -10.47 57.27 -21.02
C MET A 1035 -9.52 58.29 -21.64
N PHE A 1036 -10.10 59.36 -22.19
CA PHE A 1036 -9.39 60.59 -22.56
C PHE A 1036 -9.40 61.53 -21.36
N LEU A 1037 -8.25 61.67 -20.68
CA LEU A 1037 -8.10 62.57 -19.52
C LEU A 1037 -7.23 63.77 -19.89
N PRO A 1038 -7.28 64.89 -19.14
CA PRO A 1038 -6.42 66.05 -19.39
C PRO A 1038 -4.94 65.65 -19.46
N PHE A 1039 -4.22 66.19 -20.44
CA PHE A 1039 -2.81 65.87 -20.64
C PHE A 1039 -1.93 66.45 -19.53
N GLU A 1040 -1.17 65.60 -18.83
CA GLU A 1040 -0.25 66.02 -17.76
C GLU A 1040 1.17 66.26 -18.31
N HIS A 1041 1.54 67.54 -18.47
CA HIS A 1041 2.88 67.93 -18.94
C HIS A 1041 3.99 67.44 -18.01
N GLY A 1042 5.00 66.77 -18.58
CA GLY A 1042 6.14 66.21 -17.84
C GLY A 1042 5.90 64.80 -17.29
N VAL A 1043 4.67 64.28 -17.37
CA VAL A 1043 4.32 62.92 -16.92
C VAL A 1043 3.82 62.07 -18.09
N ASP A 1044 2.92 62.62 -18.90
CA ASP A 1044 2.37 61.93 -20.07
C ASP A 1044 3.33 62.06 -21.28
N PRO A 1045 3.62 60.97 -22.01
CA PRO A 1045 4.41 61.02 -23.23
C PRO A 1045 3.79 61.95 -24.28
N SER A 1046 4.59 62.83 -24.88
CA SER A 1046 4.11 63.83 -25.85
C SER A 1046 3.40 63.23 -27.06
N HIS A 1047 3.72 61.99 -27.45
CA HIS A 1047 3.05 61.27 -28.55
C HIS A 1047 1.63 60.79 -28.22
N LEU A 1048 1.17 60.94 -26.97
CA LEU A 1048 -0.19 60.64 -26.54
C LEU A 1048 -1.07 61.90 -26.42
N LEU A 1049 -0.51 63.08 -26.66
CA LEU A 1049 -1.24 64.34 -26.65
C LEU A 1049 -2.22 64.41 -27.84
N GLU A 1050 -3.47 64.71 -27.54
CA GLU A 1050 -4.53 64.95 -28.53
C GLU A 1050 -5.30 66.22 -28.14
N VAL A 1051 -5.55 67.11 -29.11
CA VAL A 1051 -6.24 68.39 -28.88
C VAL A 1051 -7.65 68.30 -29.45
N LYS A 1052 -8.67 68.46 -28.59
CA LYS A 1052 -10.10 68.47 -28.98
C LYS A 1052 -10.79 69.68 -28.36
N GLY A 1053 -11.52 70.46 -29.17
CA GLY A 1053 -12.25 71.63 -28.69
C GLY A 1053 -11.38 72.66 -27.95
N GLY A 1054 -10.10 72.81 -28.33
CA GLY A 1054 -9.14 73.71 -27.68
C GLY A 1054 -8.54 73.21 -26.35
N LYS A 1055 -8.92 72.01 -25.87
CA LYS A 1055 -8.38 71.37 -24.66
C LYS A 1055 -7.41 70.24 -25.01
N GLN A 1056 -6.37 70.05 -24.18
CA GLN A 1056 -5.33 69.03 -24.35
C GLN A 1056 -5.64 67.78 -23.53
N PHE A 1057 -5.66 66.62 -24.19
CA PHE A 1057 -5.96 65.31 -23.58
C PHE A 1057 -4.85 64.29 -23.84
N CYS A 1058 -4.72 63.31 -22.96
CA CYS A 1058 -3.88 62.13 -23.14
C CYS A 1058 -4.76 60.96 -23.62
N ARG A 1059 -4.39 60.35 -24.76
CA ARG A 1059 -5.04 59.14 -25.28
C ARG A 1059 -4.54 57.90 -24.53
N ASN A 1060 -5.41 56.89 -24.37
CA ASN A 1060 -5.09 55.58 -23.78
C ASN A 1060 -4.73 55.59 -22.28
N ARG A 1061 -5.29 56.52 -21.49
CA ARG A 1061 -5.15 56.48 -20.03
C ARG A 1061 -5.97 55.32 -19.46
N PHE A 1062 -5.34 54.51 -18.61
CA PHE A 1062 -6.02 53.47 -17.83
C PHE A 1062 -6.66 54.13 -16.61
N VAL A 1063 -7.98 53.97 -16.44
CA VAL A 1063 -8.70 54.44 -15.27
C VAL A 1063 -9.15 53.23 -14.45
N PRO A 1064 -8.57 52.99 -13.25
CA PRO A 1064 -8.96 51.87 -12.41
C PRO A 1064 -10.38 52.05 -11.87
N ILE A 1065 -11.19 50.99 -11.99
CA ILE A 1065 -12.55 50.91 -11.45
C ILE A 1065 -12.56 50.04 -10.20
N PHE A 1066 -11.91 48.88 -10.26
CA PHE A 1066 -11.71 47.98 -9.12
C PHE A 1066 -10.24 47.60 -9.03
N VAL A 1067 -9.63 47.79 -7.87
CA VAL A 1067 -8.18 47.64 -7.69
C VAL A 1067 -7.83 46.25 -7.16
N LYS A 1068 -6.73 45.68 -7.66
CA LYS A 1068 -6.13 44.45 -7.15
C LYS A 1068 -5.92 44.54 -5.63
N GLU A 1069 -6.02 43.40 -4.94
CA GLU A 1069 -5.88 43.24 -3.48
C GLU A 1069 -7.00 43.88 -2.65
N CYS A 1070 -7.98 44.53 -3.27
CA CYS A 1070 -9.20 44.94 -2.56
C CYS A 1070 -10.07 43.72 -2.22
N ARG A 1071 -10.49 43.63 -0.95
CA ARG A 1071 -11.50 42.69 -0.47
C ARG A 1071 -12.89 43.15 -0.91
N ILE A 1072 -13.62 42.25 -1.55
CA ILE A 1072 -15.00 42.49 -1.95
C ILE A 1072 -15.91 41.57 -1.17
N GLU A 1073 -16.86 42.16 -0.45
CA GLU A 1073 -17.92 41.43 0.24
C GLU A 1073 -19.18 41.44 -0.61
N GLY A 1074 -19.37 40.39 -1.41
CA GLY A 1074 -20.58 40.25 -2.19
C GLY A 1074 -20.56 41.08 -3.47
N LYS A 1075 -21.43 42.09 -3.52
CA LYS A 1075 -21.62 42.99 -4.67
C LYS A 1075 -20.90 44.31 -4.40
N GLN A 1076 -19.89 44.65 -5.19
CA GLN A 1076 -19.26 45.96 -5.14
C GLN A 1076 -19.81 46.87 -6.23
N VAL A 1077 -19.96 48.15 -5.91
CA VAL A 1077 -20.44 49.16 -6.85
C VAL A 1077 -19.43 50.29 -6.90
N ALA A 1078 -18.91 50.56 -8.10
CA ALA A 1078 -18.05 51.70 -8.38
C ALA A 1078 -18.82 52.65 -9.32
N ARG A 1079 -18.78 53.95 -9.03
CA ARG A 1079 -19.38 54.98 -9.89
C ARG A 1079 -18.27 55.79 -10.51
N LEU A 1080 -18.35 55.95 -11.83
CA LEU A 1080 -17.39 56.68 -12.62
C LEU A 1080 -18.11 57.83 -13.32
N GLY A 1081 -17.60 59.05 -13.18
CA GLY A 1081 -18.20 60.28 -13.71
C GLY A 1081 -18.78 61.20 -12.63
N PRO A 1082 -19.53 62.25 -13.01
CA PRO A 1082 -19.98 62.54 -14.38
C PRO A 1082 -18.81 62.91 -15.31
N PHE A 1083 -18.95 62.53 -16.59
CA PHE A 1083 -18.07 62.96 -17.66
C PHE A 1083 -18.85 63.80 -18.65
N ASP A 1084 -18.23 64.89 -19.10
CA ASP A 1084 -18.79 65.76 -20.13
C ASP A 1084 -18.58 65.10 -21.51
N VAL A 1085 -19.69 64.71 -22.13
CA VAL A 1085 -19.76 64.05 -23.44
C VAL A 1085 -20.98 64.59 -24.18
N PRO A 1086 -21.02 64.60 -25.51
CA PRO A 1086 -20.05 64.04 -26.44
C PRO A 1086 -18.78 64.90 -26.63
N HIS A 1087 -17.66 64.26 -27.00
CA HIS A 1087 -16.41 64.95 -27.28
C HIS A 1087 -16.32 65.51 -28.72
N THR A 1088 -17.31 65.17 -29.57
CA THR A 1088 -17.42 65.60 -30.96
C THR A 1088 -18.90 65.83 -31.31
N CYS A 1089 -19.20 66.90 -32.05
CA CYS A 1089 -20.53 67.17 -32.57
C CYS A 1089 -21.09 65.96 -33.36
N GLY A 1090 -22.32 65.53 -33.04
CA GLY A 1090 -23.00 64.41 -33.71
C GLY A 1090 -22.63 63.00 -33.23
N GLN A 1091 -21.86 62.84 -32.14
CA GLN A 1091 -21.54 61.52 -31.58
C GLN A 1091 -22.81 60.82 -31.06
N THR A 1092 -23.09 59.62 -31.58
CA THR A 1092 -24.31 58.85 -31.27
C THR A 1092 -24.06 57.70 -30.31
N GLN A 1093 -22.78 57.36 -30.06
CA GLN A 1093 -22.36 56.23 -29.23
C GLN A 1093 -21.08 56.57 -28.46
N ILE A 1094 -20.96 56.04 -27.24
CA ILE A 1094 -19.73 56.15 -26.42
C ILE A 1094 -19.18 54.74 -26.19
N PRO A 1095 -18.09 54.34 -26.87
CA PRO A 1095 -17.43 53.08 -26.60
C PRO A 1095 -16.56 53.19 -25.34
N LEU A 1096 -16.72 52.25 -24.41
CA LEU A 1096 -15.87 52.10 -23.22
C LEU A 1096 -15.17 50.76 -23.30
N GLU A 1097 -13.87 50.77 -23.55
CA GLU A 1097 -13.07 49.54 -23.60
C GLU A 1097 -12.66 49.12 -22.18
N LEU A 1098 -12.92 47.86 -21.84
CA LEU A 1098 -12.60 47.25 -20.55
C LEU A 1098 -11.24 46.56 -20.60
N TYR A 1099 -10.42 46.83 -19.59
CA TYR A 1099 -9.08 46.30 -19.43
C TYR A 1099 -8.88 45.69 -18.04
N SER A 1100 -7.95 44.75 -17.93
CA SER A 1100 -7.42 44.24 -16.66
C SER A 1100 -5.90 44.43 -16.59
N SER A 1101 -5.33 44.55 -15.39
CA SER A 1101 -3.89 44.63 -15.19
C SER A 1101 -3.42 43.79 -14.01
N SER A 1102 -2.19 43.26 -14.12
CA SER A 1102 -1.49 42.60 -13.00
C SER A 1102 -0.87 43.59 -12.00
N GLU A 1103 -0.72 44.86 -12.40
CA GLU A 1103 -0.27 45.98 -11.56
C GLU A 1103 -1.43 46.59 -10.76
N GLN A 1104 -1.12 47.17 -9.60
CA GLN A 1104 -2.12 47.81 -8.75
C GLN A 1104 -2.58 49.15 -9.34
N GLU A 1105 -1.65 49.94 -9.90
CA GLU A 1105 -1.91 51.26 -10.47
C GLU A 1105 -1.35 51.42 -11.90
N PRO A 1106 -1.88 50.67 -12.88
CA PRO A 1106 -1.52 50.86 -14.29
C PRO A 1106 -1.92 52.26 -14.75
N ARG A 1107 -1.04 52.93 -15.51
CA ARG A 1107 -1.29 54.30 -16.01
C ARG A 1107 -1.80 54.33 -17.44
N TYR A 1108 -1.37 53.37 -18.28
CA TYR A 1108 -1.71 53.35 -19.71
C TYR A 1108 -2.17 51.98 -20.17
N THR A 1109 -3.07 51.95 -21.16
CA THR A 1109 -3.67 50.69 -21.62
C THR A 1109 -2.80 49.87 -22.57
N PHE A 1110 -1.67 50.43 -23.01
CA PHE A 1110 -0.68 49.75 -23.85
C PHE A 1110 0.52 49.21 -23.04
N GLN A 1111 0.50 49.28 -21.71
CA GLN A 1111 1.53 48.67 -20.88
C GLN A 1111 1.48 47.14 -20.99
N ASP A 1112 2.63 46.48 -20.95
CA ASP A 1112 2.75 45.00 -21.05
C ASP A 1112 1.94 44.26 -19.97
N SER A 1113 1.71 44.91 -18.82
CA SER A 1113 0.92 44.37 -17.71
C SER A 1113 -0.59 44.45 -17.92
N VAL A 1114 -1.07 45.11 -18.99
CA VAL A 1114 -2.49 45.38 -19.26
C VAL A 1114 -3.02 44.47 -20.37
N THR A 1115 -4.19 43.87 -20.15
CA THR A 1115 -4.90 43.02 -21.11
C THR A 1115 -6.29 43.58 -21.39
N ARG A 1116 -6.71 43.60 -22.66
CA ARG A 1116 -8.07 44.02 -23.05
C ARG A 1116 -9.06 42.86 -22.82
N GLU A 1117 -10.10 43.11 -22.03
CA GLU A 1117 -11.10 42.11 -21.62
C GLU A 1117 -12.40 42.21 -22.44
N GLY A 1118 -12.75 43.41 -22.92
CA GLY A 1118 -13.99 43.62 -23.66
C GLY A 1118 -14.27 45.09 -23.98
N HIS A 1119 -15.51 45.42 -24.35
CA HIS A 1119 -15.97 46.79 -24.50
C HIS A 1119 -17.47 46.92 -24.24
N PHE A 1120 -17.91 48.10 -23.85
CA PHE A 1120 -19.30 48.54 -23.71
C PHE A 1120 -19.58 49.62 -24.74
N VAL A 1121 -20.82 49.75 -25.21
CA VAL A 1121 -21.24 50.86 -26.08
C VAL A 1121 -22.48 51.49 -25.49
N ILE A 1122 -22.35 52.75 -25.06
CA ILE A 1122 -23.50 53.55 -24.59
C ILE A 1122 -24.13 54.20 -25.82
N ASN A 1123 -25.35 53.77 -26.18
CA ASN A 1123 -26.14 54.41 -27.24
C ASN A 1123 -26.80 55.69 -26.70
N LEU A 1124 -26.60 56.80 -27.39
CA LEU A 1124 -27.18 58.10 -27.01
C LEU A 1124 -28.52 58.39 -27.73
N LEU A 1125 -29.01 57.47 -28.58
CA LEU A 1125 -30.11 57.71 -29.55
C LEU A 1125 -31.40 56.89 -29.32
N GLU A 1126 -31.58 56.16 -28.22
CA GLU A 1126 -32.72 55.22 -28.10
C GLU A 1126 -34.09 55.89 -27.91
N ASP A 1127 -34.17 57.22 -27.76
CA ASP A 1127 -35.44 57.94 -27.70
C ASP A 1127 -35.47 59.14 -28.66
N SER A 1128 -36.46 59.16 -29.56
CA SER A 1128 -36.61 60.15 -30.64
C SER A 1128 -36.80 61.61 -30.17
N ASN A 1129 -37.02 61.82 -28.87
CA ASN A 1129 -37.12 63.14 -28.24
C ASN A 1129 -35.74 63.75 -27.88
N PHE A 1130 -34.64 63.00 -27.97
CA PHE A 1130 -33.30 63.46 -27.58
C PHE A 1130 -32.51 64.13 -28.72
N VAL A 1131 -33.03 64.12 -29.95
CA VAL A 1131 -32.26 64.40 -31.18
C VAL A 1131 -32.08 65.89 -31.48
N SER A 1132 -32.82 66.80 -30.84
CA SER A 1132 -32.84 68.22 -31.24
C SER A 1132 -32.01 69.19 -30.38
N LEU A 1133 -31.29 68.74 -29.34
CA LEU A 1133 -30.72 69.63 -28.31
C LEU A 1133 -29.29 69.30 -27.84
N ILE A 1134 -28.53 68.45 -28.55
CA ILE A 1134 -27.12 68.19 -28.18
C ILE A 1134 -26.24 69.29 -28.78
N ASP A 1135 -26.22 70.46 -28.16
CA ASP A 1135 -25.12 71.42 -28.32
C ASP A 1135 -23.91 70.97 -27.47
N GLU A 1136 -22.71 71.37 -27.90
CA GLU A 1136 -21.46 70.94 -27.27
C GLU A 1136 -21.42 71.33 -25.77
N ASN A 1137 -21.35 70.32 -24.88
CA ASN A 1137 -21.06 70.39 -23.42
C ASN A 1137 -22.21 70.40 -22.39
N GLU A 1138 -23.44 69.94 -22.69
CA GLU A 1138 -24.54 69.98 -21.68
C GLU A 1138 -25.13 68.62 -21.26
N VAL A 1139 -24.42 67.52 -21.55
CA VAL A 1139 -24.81 66.16 -21.15
C VAL A 1139 -23.73 65.53 -20.26
N GLY A 1140 -24.09 65.25 -19.00
CA GLY A 1140 -23.25 64.50 -18.08
C GLY A 1140 -23.60 63.02 -18.11
N VAL A 1141 -22.63 62.16 -18.43
CA VAL A 1141 -22.82 60.70 -18.33
C VAL A 1141 -22.13 60.17 -17.08
N THR A 1142 -22.87 59.48 -16.23
CA THR A 1142 -22.33 58.71 -15.11
C THR A 1142 -22.47 57.23 -15.40
N VAL A 1143 -21.38 56.48 -15.27
CA VAL A 1143 -21.39 55.03 -15.47
C VAL A 1143 -21.20 54.35 -14.11
N THR A 1144 -22.17 53.53 -13.74
CA THR A 1144 -22.12 52.71 -12.53
C THR A 1144 -21.72 51.28 -12.89
N PHE A 1145 -20.52 50.90 -12.47
CA PHE A 1145 -20.04 49.53 -12.57
C PHE A 1145 -20.44 48.74 -11.33
N LYS A 1146 -21.02 47.55 -11.52
CA LYS A 1146 -21.43 46.61 -10.48
C LYS A 1146 -20.66 45.31 -10.69
N LEU A 1147 -19.82 44.96 -9.74
CA LEU A 1147 -19.02 43.75 -9.76
C LEU A 1147 -19.66 42.69 -8.86
N TYR A 1148 -19.86 41.51 -9.43
CA TYR A 1148 -20.45 40.35 -8.77
C TYR A 1148 -19.42 39.23 -8.75
N LEU A 1149 -19.08 38.76 -7.56
CA LEU A 1149 -18.19 37.62 -7.36
C LEU A 1149 -19.01 36.35 -7.13
N CYS A 1150 -19.37 35.70 -8.22
CA CYS A 1150 -20.09 34.43 -8.21
C CYS A 1150 -19.11 33.26 -8.03
N ARG A 1151 -19.65 32.08 -7.71
CA ARG A 1151 -18.85 30.86 -7.46
C ARG A 1151 -17.97 30.44 -8.65
N SER A 1152 -18.45 30.64 -9.88
CA SER A 1152 -17.81 30.17 -11.12
C SER A 1152 -17.41 31.27 -12.09
N LYS A 1153 -17.71 32.54 -11.78
CA LYS A 1153 -17.45 33.67 -12.66
C LYS A 1153 -17.34 34.99 -11.90
N VAL A 1154 -16.54 35.91 -12.46
CA VAL A 1154 -16.60 37.33 -12.11
C VAL A 1154 -17.51 38.01 -13.12
N GLU A 1155 -18.61 38.56 -12.65
CA GLU A 1155 -19.56 39.25 -13.52
C GLU A 1155 -19.48 40.75 -13.28
N LEU A 1156 -19.11 41.50 -14.33
CA LEU A 1156 -19.06 42.96 -14.31
C LEU A 1156 -20.24 43.50 -15.13
N ARG A 1157 -21.15 44.22 -14.47
CA ARG A 1157 -22.26 44.92 -15.12
C ARG A 1157 -22.01 46.41 -15.13
N ALA A 1158 -22.30 47.10 -16.22
CA ALA A 1158 -22.26 48.55 -16.29
C ALA A 1158 -23.68 49.09 -16.50
N VAL A 1159 -24.02 50.18 -15.81
CA VAL A 1159 -25.27 50.90 -16.02
C VAL A 1159 -24.90 52.35 -16.27
N ALA A 1160 -25.24 52.88 -17.43
CA ALA A 1160 -25.04 54.29 -17.74
C ALA A 1160 -26.30 55.08 -17.36
N THR A 1161 -26.08 56.24 -16.75
CA THR A 1161 -27.09 57.26 -16.48
C THR A 1161 -26.69 58.53 -17.20
N VAL A 1162 -27.55 59.01 -18.09
CA VAL A 1162 -27.38 60.26 -18.82
C VAL A 1162 -28.18 61.35 -18.11
N LYS A 1163 -27.55 62.49 -17.81
CA LYS A 1163 -28.20 63.68 -17.24
C LYS A 1163 -28.01 64.87 -18.18
N GLN A 1164 -29.09 65.54 -18.53
CA GLN A 1164 -29.07 66.84 -19.19
C GLN A 1164 -29.16 67.96 -18.14
N TYR A 1165 -28.37 69.02 -18.30
CA TYR A 1165 -28.29 70.14 -17.36
C TYR A 1165 -29.20 71.32 -17.74
N TYR A 1166 -30.40 71.08 -18.31
CA TYR A 1166 -31.23 72.17 -18.85
C TYR A 1166 -32.32 72.74 -17.95
N ASP A 1167 -32.67 72.11 -16.82
CA ASP A 1167 -33.70 72.65 -15.91
C ASP A 1167 -33.44 72.19 -14.47
N GLU A 1168 -33.99 72.92 -13.49
CA GLU A 1168 -33.87 72.68 -12.03
C GLU A 1168 -34.34 71.28 -11.56
N VAL A 1169 -34.75 70.39 -12.48
CA VAL A 1169 -35.15 69.00 -12.22
C VAL A 1169 -34.38 68.03 -13.14
N PRO A 1170 -33.40 67.27 -12.61
CA PRO A 1170 -32.60 66.35 -13.42
C PRO A 1170 -33.44 65.17 -13.94
N HIS A 1171 -33.50 64.99 -15.26
CA HIS A 1171 -34.03 63.79 -15.90
C HIS A 1171 -32.93 62.72 -15.97
N SER A 1172 -33.19 61.54 -15.40
CA SER A 1172 -32.25 60.40 -15.40
C SER A 1172 -32.85 59.22 -16.15
N MET A 1173 -32.17 58.74 -17.19
CA MET A 1173 -32.51 57.51 -17.89
C MET A 1173 -31.49 56.41 -17.51
N GLU A 1174 -31.96 55.27 -17.00
CA GLU A 1174 -31.13 54.08 -16.79
C GLU A 1174 -31.11 53.25 -18.08
N LEU A 1175 -29.94 53.02 -18.66
CA LEU A 1175 -29.76 52.10 -19.77
C LEU A 1175 -29.41 50.70 -19.23
N PRO A 1176 -30.30 49.70 -19.31
CA PRO A 1176 -30.05 48.37 -18.76
C PRO A 1176 -29.30 47.50 -19.77
N GLN A 1177 -28.00 47.74 -19.96
CA GLN A 1177 -27.15 46.79 -20.68
C GLN A 1177 -26.43 45.87 -19.69
N VAL A 1178 -26.94 44.65 -19.54
CA VAL A 1178 -26.31 43.61 -18.72
C VAL A 1178 -25.32 42.84 -19.60
N PHE A 1179 -24.04 43.11 -19.44
CA PHE A 1179 -23.00 42.24 -19.95
C PHE A 1179 -22.60 41.24 -18.88
N THR A 1180 -22.66 39.96 -19.21
CA THR A 1180 -21.99 38.92 -18.45
C THR A 1180 -20.64 38.71 -19.11
N LEU A 1181 -19.54 38.88 -18.38
CA LEU A 1181 -18.26 38.31 -18.79
C LEU A 1181 -18.39 36.78 -18.74
N SER A 1182 -19.05 36.20 -19.75
CA SER A 1182 -18.77 34.81 -20.13
C SER A 1182 -17.57 34.91 -21.05
N THR A 1183 -16.36 34.71 -20.52
CA THR A 1183 -15.18 34.57 -21.36
C THR A 1183 -15.28 33.26 -22.13
N CYS A 1184 -16.04 33.27 -23.24
CA CYS A 1184 -15.58 32.67 -24.48
C CYS A 1184 -14.84 33.78 -25.22
N ILE A 1185 -13.55 33.98 -24.92
CA ILE A 1185 -12.67 34.76 -25.81
C ILE A 1185 -11.39 33.95 -26.01
N ALA A 1186 -11.35 33.36 -27.20
CA ALA A 1186 -10.21 32.70 -27.79
C ALA A 1186 -9.08 33.71 -28.07
N ASN A 1187 -7.84 33.26 -27.82
CA ASN A 1187 -6.65 33.32 -28.68
C ASN A 1187 -5.50 32.76 -27.81
N ILE A 1188 -5.14 31.48 -27.96
CA ILE A 1188 -4.08 31.01 -28.87
C ILE A 1188 -2.91 31.99 -28.86
N PHE A 1189 -1.90 31.69 -28.04
CA PHE A 1189 -0.51 31.57 -28.45
C PHE A 1189 0.20 30.55 -27.56
#